data_AF-A0A7G3AZJ6-F1
#
_entry.id   AF-A0A7G3AZJ6-F1
#
_cell.length_a   1.000
_cell.length_b   1.000
_cell.length_c   1.000
_cell.angle_alpha   90.00
_cell.angle_beta   90.00
_cell.angle_gamma   90.00
#
_symmetry.space_group_name_H-M   'P 1'
#
loop_
_entity.id
_entity.type
_entity.pdbx_description
1 polymer ?
#
loop_
_entity_poly.entity_id
_entity_poly.type
_entity_poly.pdbx_seq_one_letter_code
_entity_poly.pdbx_strand_id
1 'polypeptide(L)'
;KPHKLWQREMGVCLCKDKSSSDSGQDDSVETFDGPTSTRSKHSLSETVDRLIRETLDIIGEIVENEPEPPASMMQLHDITERPTGWLQLVKSLINVVPLEHPMGPNVILLLLDDSPLPTKESMLQTADMIPQFSHGRGFARRNRNFCVILGCLADRLAGPNSVAILSDNILKYLLGNLDEDTNPDVMLFSLIALEKFAQTSENKATIKHSLKLLPNNPLVALERHINSRDFLMRQVGFCARWCLDNYFTLDTRKYSYEMVDLTSVNVMLNTKDVSEYLKISPDGLEARCDAYSFESVRCTFQVHAGCWYYEVTIITPGVMQIGWATKESKFLSREGYGIGDDPHSMAFDGCRQLIWYNAQSITHDFPRWQAGSTLGCLLDLDNQEIVFSLNGVESKVFKQVFRSVKEGFFAAASFMSFQQCRFNFGATPFRFPPKQRGDVKNFNDFAHLSPHDKIVLPRHIFLDQLRRLSVKEDSCSLEPEPPASMMQLHDITERPTGWLQLVKSLINVVPLEHPMGPNVILLLLDDSPLPTKESMLQTADMIPQFSHGRGFARRNRNFCVILGCLADRLAGPNSVAILSDNILKYLLGNLDEDTNPDVMLFSLIALEKFAQTSENKATIKHSLKLLPNNPLVALERHINSRDFLMRQVGFCARWCLDNYFTLDTRKYSYEMVDLTSVNVMLNTKDVSEYLKISPDGLEARCDAYSFESVRCTFQVHAGCWYYEVTIITPGVMQIGWATKESKFLSREGYGIGDDPHSMAFDGCRQLIWYNAQSITHDFPRWQAGSTLGCLLDLDNQEIVFSLNGVESKVFKQVFRSVKEGFFAAASFMSFQQCRFNFGATPFRFPPKQRGDVKNFNDFAHLSPHDKIVLPRHIFLDQLRRLSVKEDSCSLCVDEKATVQIEPCKHRGFCSKCVTQLRFCPMCRGEILDTIQETSSEGV
;
A
#
# COMPACT_ATOMS: atom_id res chain seq x y z
N LYS A 1 -9.95 -12.99 52.27
CA LYS A 1 -8.84 -13.89 52.67
C LYS A 1 -9.29 -15.34 52.43
N PRO A 2 -8.41 -16.26 52.00
CA PRO A 2 -8.17 -16.58 50.58
C PRO A 2 -8.09 -18.09 50.29
N HIS A 3 -7.89 -18.49 49.02
CA HIS A 3 -7.00 -19.57 48.51
C HIS A 3 -7.51 -20.14 47.16
N LYS A 4 -6.81 -19.86 46.04
CA LYS A 4 -5.76 -20.64 45.35
C LYS A 4 -6.32 -21.58 44.28
N LEU A 5 -5.98 -21.32 43.01
CA LEU A 5 -5.44 -22.28 42.03
C LEU A 5 -5.15 -21.56 40.70
N TRP A 6 -4.00 -20.92 40.61
CA TRP A 6 -3.26 -20.66 39.37
C TRP A 6 -1.78 -20.84 39.69
N GLN A 7 -1.26 -22.05 39.51
CA GLN A 7 0.16 -22.30 39.33
C GLN A 7 0.38 -22.53 37.83
N ARG A 8 0.99 -21.53 37.18
CA ARG A 8 1.73 -21.70 35.93
C ARG A 8 3.00 -22.48 36.28
N GLU A 9 3.13 -23.71 35.80
CA GLU A 9 4.45 -24.35 35.72
C GLU A 9 5.20 -23.80 34.51
N MET A 10 6.46 -23.45 34.77
CA MET A 10 7.41 -22.91 33.82
C MET A 10 7.95 -23.99 32.87
N GLY A 11 8.52 -23.51 31.76
CA GLY A 11 8.95 -24.26 30.60
C GLY A 11 9.81 -25.51 30.83
N VAL A 12 9.68 -26.45 29.89
CA VAL A 12 10.71 -27.45 29.64
C VAL A 12 11.43 -27.08 28.34
N CYS A 13 12.67 -26.67 28.53
CA CYS A 13 13.70 -26.44 27.52
C CYS A 13 14.03 -27.75 26.78
N LEU A 14 13.94 -27.76 25.46
CA LEU A 14 14.40 -28.85 24.60
C LEU A 14 15.74 -28.48 23.97
N CYS A 15 16.83 -28.60 24.72
CA CYS A 15 18.21 -28.65 24.22
C CYS A 15 19.16 -29.07 25.37
N LYS A 16 19.73 -30.28 25.31
CA LYS A 16 21.09 -30.59 25.80
C LYS A 16 21.51 -31.99 25.37
N ASP A 17 22.36 -32.05 24.35
CA ASP A 17 23.31 -33.13 24.14
C ASP A 17 24.41 -33.04 25.20
N LYS A 18 24.72 -34.16 25.87
CA LYS A 18 26.07 -34.46 26.39
C LYS A 18 26.31 -35.97 26.43
N SER A 19 27.42 -36.33 25.81
CA SER A 19 28.12 -37.62 25.82
C SER A 19 28.61 -38.07 27.20
N SER A 20 28.47 -39.35 27.54
CA SER A 20 29.54 -40.20 28.11
C SER A 20 29.07 -41.66 28.34
N SER A 21 29.94 -42.59 27.91
CA SER A 21 30.10 -44.02 28.22
C SER A 21 29.61 -44.56 29.58
N ASP A 22 28.97 -45.74 29.64
CA ASP A 22 29.59 -47.07 29.82
C ASP A 22 28.57 -48.13 30.34
N SER A 23 28.78 -49.39 29.91
CA SER A 23 28.40 -50.70 30.47
C SER A 23 26.99 -51.01 31.04
N GLY A 24 26.33 -52.01 30.42
CA GLY A 24 26.12 -53.33 31.06
C GLY A 24 24.82 -53.65 31.83
N GLN A 25 24.09 -54.65 31.28
CA GLN A 25 23.30 -55.70 31.93
C GLN A 25 21.79 -55.56 32.22
N ASP A 26 21.12 -56.65 31.82
CA ASP A 26 19.75 -57.12 32.06
C ASP A 26 19.21 -56.89 33.47
N ASP A 27 17.91 -56.58 33.57
CA ASP A 27 16.98 -57.46 34.28
C ASP A 27 15.51 -57.12 33.97
N SER A 28 14.75 -58.18 33.71
CA SER A 28 13.32 -58.23 33.40
C SER A 28 12.46 -58.20 34.68
N VAL A 29 11.42 -57.35 34.75
CA VAL A 29 10.21 -57.59 35.58
C VAL A 29 8.96 -56.99 34.91
N GLU A 30 7.87 -57.74 35.02
CA GLU A 30 6.60 -57.71 34.28
C GLU A 30 5.62 -56.57 34.63
N THR A 31 4.90 -56.16 33.58
CA THR A 31 3.47 -55.77 33.44
C THR A 31 2.74 -54.97 34.53
N PHE A 32 2.22 -53.80 34.12
CA PHE A 32 0.86 -53.37 34.46
C PHE A 32 0.24 -52.61 33.27
N ASP A 33 -0.81 -53.21 32.67
CA ASP A 33 -1.61 -52.65 31.59
C ASP A 33 -2.51 -51.50 32.07
N GLY A 34 -2.49 -50.39 31.33
CA GLY A 34 -3.39 -49.23 31.46
C GLY A 34 -3.53 -48.52 30.11
N PRO A 35 -4.70 -47.94 29.78
CA PRO A 35 -5.19 -47.87 28.41
C PRO A 35 -4.39 -46.91 27.52
N THR A 36 -4.05 -47.44 26.34
CA THR A 36 -3.47 -46.75 25.19
C THR A 36 -4.18 -45.43 24.86
N SER A 37 -3.52 -44.31 25.12
CA SER A 37 -3.72 -43.06 24.40
C SER A 37 -2.62 -42.93 23.34
N THR A 38 -2.88 -43.44 22.15
CA THR A 38 -2.04 -43.20 20.97
C THR A 38 -2.23 -41.75 20.50
N ARG A 39 -1.55 -40.79 21.13
CA ARG A 39 -1.27 -39.50 20.50
C ARG A 39 -0.13 -39.71 19.50
N SER A 40 -0.48 -40.00 18.26
CA SER A 40 0.47 -39.95 17.13
C SER A 40 1.14 -38.57 17.10
N LYS A 41 2.47 -38.51 17.29
CA LYS A 41 3.23 -37.29 17.05
C LYS A 41 3.34 -37.11 15.53
N HIS A 42 2.51 -36.24 14.95
CA HIS A 42 2.63 -35.86 13.55
C HIS A 42 4.03 -35.33 13.22
N SER A 43 4.56 -35.67 12.05
CA SER A 43 5.79 -35.08 11.54
C SER A 43 5.59 -33.59 11.24
N LEU A 44 6.69 -32.80 11.22
CA LEU A 44 6.63 -31.38 10.89
C LEU A 44 6.00 -31.14 9.52
N SER A 45 6.32 -31.99 8.52
CA SER A 45 5.72 -31.92 7.18
C SER A 45 4.21 -32.11 7.22
N GLU A 46 3.71 -33.14 7.92
CA GLU A 46 2.27 -33.40 8.02
C GLU A 46 1.53 -32.27 8.74
N THR A 47 2.16 -31.65 9.74
CA THR A 47 1.58 -30.50 10.46
C THR A 47 1.49 -29.29 9.55
N VAL A 48 2.56 -28.94 8.83
CA VAL A 48 2.57 -27.82 7.90
C VAL A 48 1.58 -28.04 6.75
N ASP A 49 1.56 -29.24 6.17
CA ASP A 49 0.62 -29.61 5.10
C ASP A 49 -0.84 -29.46 5.53
N ARG A 50 -1.17 -29.88 6.76
CA ARG A 50 -2.51 -29.72 7.34
C ARG A 50 -2.88 -28.24 7.49
N LEU A 51 -1.99 -27.43 8.06
CA LEU A 51 -2.25 -26.01 8.30
C LEU A 51 -2.42 -25.20 7.00
N ILE A 52 -1.69 -25.55 5.93
CA ILE A 52 -1.89 -24.95 4.60
C ILE A 52 -3.28 -25.26 4.05
N ARG A 53 -3.74 -26.52 4.20
CA ARG A 53 -5.09 -26.93 3.75
C ARG A 53 -6.18 -26.21 4.53
N GLU A 54 -6.04 -26.14 5.85
CA GLU A 54 -6.96 -25.38 6.71
C GLU A 54 -7.04 -23.91 6.29
N THR A 55 -5.89 -23.31 5.93
CA THR A 55 -5.84 -21.92 5.43
C THR A 55 -6.53 -21.77 4.07
N LEU A 56 -6.34 -22.73 3.15
CA LEU A 56 -7.01 -22.74 1.83
C LEU A 56 -8.54 -22.81 1.96
N ASP A 57 -9.03 -23.60 2.91
CA ASP A 57 -10.47 -23.81 3.12
C ASP A 57 -11.16 -22.55 3.65
N ILE A 58 -10.49 -21.76 4.50
CA ILE A 58 -11.09 -20.59 5.16
C ILE A 58 -10.87 -19.26 4.42
N ILE A 59 -9.76 -19.09 3.69
CA ILE A 59 -9.36 -17.77 3.19
C ILE A 59 -10.37 -17.15 2.21
N GLY A 60 -11.10 -17.99 1.46
CA GLY A 60 -12.13 -17.54 0.52
C GLY A 60 -13.41 -17.06 1.20
N GLU A 61 -13.56 -17.31 2.50
CA GLU A 61 -14.72 -16.95 3.32
C GLU A 61 -14.43 -15.77 4.26
N ILE A 62 -13.18 -15.26 4.28
CA ILE A 62 -12.82 -14.09 5.07
C ILE A 62 -13.35 -12.83 4.36
N VAL A 63 -14.39 -12.24 4.96
CA VAL A 63 -15.10 -11.05 4.44
C VAL A 63 -14.74 -9.79 5.24
N GLU A 64 -14.21 -9.92 6.45
CA GLU A 64 -13.93 -8.76 7.31
C GLU A 64 -12.61 -8.06 6.97
N ASN A 65 -12.58 -6.73 7.11
CA ASN A 65 -11.37 -5.91 6.90
C ASN A 65 -10.38 -5.98 8.09
N GLU A 66 -10.79 -6.54 9.24
CA GLU A 66 -9.91 -6.82 10.40
C GLU A 66 -10.32 -8.09 11.20
N PRO A 67 -10.25 -9.30 10.62
CA PRO A 67 -10.32 -10.51 11.41
C PRO A 67 -8.96 -10.77 12.08
N GLU A 68 -8.96 -11.31 13.30
CA GLU A 68 -7.74 -11.93 13.83
C GLU A 68 -7.25 -12.98 12.82
N PRO A 69 -5.93 -13.03 12.53
CA PRO A 69 -5.40 -13.98 11.56
C PRO A 69 -5.80 -15.40 11.97
N PRO A 70 -6.23 -16.25 11.04
CA PRO A 70 -6.65 -17.60 11.38
C PRO A 70 -5.60 -18.35 12.19
N ALA A 71 -6.04 -19.17 13.13
CA ALA A 71 -5.15 -19.94 14.00
C ALA A 71 -4.14 -20.81 13.20
N SER A 72 -4.52 -21.26 11.99
CA SER A 72 -3.63 -22.00 11.11
C SER A 72 -2.46 -21.14 10.61
N MET A 73 -2.70 -19.86 10.30
CA MET A 73 -1.68 -18.91 9.85
C MET A 73 -0.75 -18.54 11.00
N MET A 74 -1.30 -18.25 12.17
CA MET A 74 -0.50 -17.99 13.38
C MET A 74 0.44 -19.16 13.71
N GLN A 75 -0.03 -20.41 13.61
CA GLN A 75 0.82 -21.58 13.85
C GLN A 75 1.90 -21.77 12.76
N LEU A 76 1.55 -21.52 11.49
CA LEU A 76 2.52 -21.56 10.40
C LEU A 76 3.59 -20.48 10.59
N HIS A 77 3.18 -19.28 11.00
CA HIS A 77 4.08 -18.20 11.36
C HIS A 77 5.12 -18.67 12.39
N ASP A 78 4.67 -19.18 13.54
CA ASP A 78 5.54 -19.67 14.61
C ASP A 78 6.52 -20.76 14.13
N ILE A 79 6.07 -21.64 13.23
CA ILE A 79 6.92 -22.67 12.61
C ILE A 79 8.00 -22.04 11.72
N THR A 80 7.63 -21.03 10.93
CA THR A 80 8.50 -20.38 9.93
C THR A 80 9.55 -19.45 10.53
N GLU A 81 9.46 -19.11 11.82
CA GLU A 81 10.51 -18.37 12.53
C GLU A 81 11.89 -19.05 12.46
N ARG A 82 11.91 -20.38 12.27
CA ARG A 82 13.15 -21.15 12.11
C ARG A 82 13.42 -21.40 10.63
N PRO A 83 14.67 -21.29 10.15
CA PRO A 83 15.01 -21.57 8.74
C PRO A 83 14.52 -22.94 8.25
N THR A 84 14.61 -23.97 9.10
CA THR A 84 14.10 -25.32 8.78
C THR A 84 12.58 -25.37 8.62
N GLY A 85 11.84 -24.61 9.43
CA GLY A 85 10.38 -24.53 9.33
C GLY A 85 9.95 -23.71 8.12
N TRP A 86 10.65 -22.62 7.82
CA TRP A 86 10.43 -21.84 6.59
C TRP A 86 10.65 -22.68 5.33
N LEU A 87 11.75 -23.44 5.27
CA LEU A 87 12.03 -24.36 4.17
C LEU A 87 10.98 -25.47 4.07
N GLN A 88 10.48 -25.95 5.21
CA GLN A 88 9.38 -26.91 5.22
C GLN A 88 8.08 -26.29 4.70
N LEU A 89 7.76 -25.05 5.06
CA LEU A 89 6.63 -24.31 4.48
C LEU A 89 6.77 -24.24 2.96
N VAL A 90 7.93 -23.83 2.43
CA VAL A 90 8.16 -23.77 0.97
C VAL A 90 7.94 -25.13 0.31
N LYS A 91 8.53 -26.20 0.86
CA LYS A 91 8.34 -27.57 0.35
C LYS A 91 6.86 -27.96 0.37
N SER A 92 6.16 -27.67 1.44
CA SER A 92 4.74 -27.97 1.60
C SER A 92 3.88 -27.13 0.64
N LEU A 93 4.15 -25.84 0.45
CA LEU A 93 3.46 -25.00 -0.53
C LEU A 93 3.64 -25.54 -1.97
N ILE A 94 4.85 -25.96 -2.33
CA ILE A 94 5.14 -26.62 -3.61
C ILE A 94 4.31 -27.91 -3.75
N ASN A 95 4.16 -28.69 -2.68
CA ASN A 95 3.60 -30.04 -2.71
C ASN A 95 2.11 -30.16 -2.38
N VAL A 96 1.49 -29.17 -1.75
CA VAL A 96 0.12 -29.28 -1.21
C VAL A 96 -0.88 -28.41 -1.95
N VAL A 97 -0.50 -27.18 -2.34
CA VAL A 97 -1.44 -26.21 -2.93
C VAL A 97 -1.94 -26.75 -4.29
N PRO A 98 -3.27 -26.99 -4.46
CA PRO A 98 -3.82 -27.59 -5.68
C PRO A 98 -3.77 -26.64 -6.87
N LEU A 99 -3.64 -27.17 -8.10
CA LEU A 99 -3.55 -26.38 -9.33
C LEU A 99 -4.88 -25.66 -9.62
N GLU A 100 -5.96 -26.40 -9.44
CA GLU A 100 -7.36 -26.05 -9.69
C GLU A 100 -7.97 -25.12 -8.63
N HIS A 101 -7.28 -24.85 -7.52
CA HIS A 101 -7.81 -24.00 -6.47
C HIS A 101 -7.71 -22.51 -6.88
N PRO A 102 -8.82 -21.77 -6.99
CA PRO A 102 -8.83 -20.41 -7.54
C PRO A 102 -8.02 -19.41 -6.71
N MET A 103 -7.94 -19.61 -5.39
CA MET A 103 -7.12 -18.78 -4.47
C MET A 103 -5.76 -19.40 -4.16
N GLY A 104 -5.38 -20.51 -4.81
CA GLY A 104 -4.13 -21.21 -4.52
C GLY A 104 -2.89 -20.31 -4.61
N PRO A 105 -2.67 -19.58 -5.71
CA PRO A 105 -1.57 -18.61 -5.81
C PRO A 105 -1.62 -17.52 -4.73
N ASN A 106 -2.81 -17.00 -4.42
CA ASN A 106 -3.00 -15.96 -3.40
C ASN A 106 -2.64 -16.46 -2.00
N VAL A 107 -2.95 -17.71 -1.66
CA VAL A 107 -2.54 -18.33 -0.38
C VAL A 107 -1.03 -18.51 -0.30
N ILE A 108 -0.37 -18.87 -1.40
CA ILE A 108 1.11 -18.91 -1.43
C ILE A 108 1.67 -17.53 -1.11
N LEU A 109 1.17 -16.47 -1.78
CA LEU A 109 1.60 -15.10 -1.50
C LEU A 109 1.37 -14.73 -0.04
N LEU A 110 0.16 -14.94 0.46
CA LEU A 110 -0.27 -14.54 1.80
C LEU A 110 0.51 -15.29 2.89
N LEU A 111 0.69 -16.61 2.77
CA LEU A 111 1.46 -17.38 3.75
C LEU A 111 2.94 -17.03 3.73
N LEU A 112 3.50 -16.75 2.55
CA LEU A 112 4.85 -16.21 2.50
C LEU A 112 4.90 -14.81 3.11
N ASP A 113 3.87 -13.97 2.94
CA ASP A 113 3.75 -12.59 3.49
C ASP A 113 3.73 -12.54 4.99
N ASP A 114 2.93 -13.42 5.55
CA ASP A 114 2.87 -13.62 6.97
C ASP A 114 4.18 -14.21 7.50
N SER A 115 4.97 -14.91 6.68
CA SER A 115 6.24 -15.52 7.12
C SER A 115 7.41 -14.51 7.19
N PRO A 116 8.38 -14.73 8.11
CA PRO A 116 9.67 -14.05 8.07
C PRO A 116 10.36 -14.18 6.70
N LEU A 117 11.14 -13.16 6.33
CA LEU A 117 11.97 -13.26 5.13
C LEU A 117 13.02 -14.38 5.28
N PRO A 118 13.26 -15.15 4.22
CA PRO A 118 14.21 -16.25 4.26
C PRO A 118 15.65 -15.77 4.42
N THR A 119 16.47 -16.62 5.04
CA THR A 119 17.93 -16.44 5.05
C THR A 119 18.50 -16.71 3.66
N LYS A 120 19.68 -16.16 3.32
CA LYS A 120 20.38 -16.44 2.05
C LYS A 120 20.56 -17.94 1.81
N GLU A 121 20.89 -18.72 2.84
CA GLU A 121 21.00 -20.17 2.74
C GLU A 121 19.66 -20.82 2.41
N SER A 122 18.57 -20.42 3.08
CA SER A 122 17.22 -20.90 2.77
C SER A 122 16.78 -20.52 1.36
N MET A 123 17.18 -19.34 0.86
CA MET A 123 16.90 -18.91 -0.50
C MET A 123 17.66 -19.75 -1.54
N LEU A 124 18.95 -20.00 -1.31
CA LEU A 124 19.76 -20.87 -2.17
C LEU A 124 19.25 -22.31 -2.15
N GLN A 125 18.87 -22.84 -0.98
CA GLN A 125 18.26 -24.15 -0.88
C GLN A 125 16.91 -24.22 -1.61
N THR A 126 16.10 -23.16 -1.57
CA THR A 126 14.89 -23.05 -2.40
C THR A 126 15.23 -23.02 -3.89
N ALA A 127 16.28 -22.32 -4.30
CA ALA A 127 16.76 -22.35 -5.68
C ALA A 127 17.23 -23.76 -6.09
N ASP A 128 17.79 -24.54 -5.18
CA ASP A 128 18.15 -25.96 -5.41
C ASP A 128 16.94 -26.90 -5.43
N MET A 129 15.77 -26.44 -4.93
CA MET A 129 14.50 -27.18 -5.01
C MET A 129 13.86 -27.14 -6.39
N ILE A 130 14.56 -26.64 -7.43
CA ILE A 130 14.11 -26.79 -8.82
C ILE A 130 13.61 -28.22 -9.00
N PRO A 131 12.33 -28.43 -9.35
CA PRO A 131 11.75 -29.77 -9.41
C PRO A 131 12.56 -30.67 -10.35
N GLN A 132 13.36 -31.58 -9.81
CA GLN A 132 14.17 -32.50 -10.60
C GLN A 132 13.24 -33.45 -11.38
N PHE A 133 13.42 -33.45 -12.69
CA PHE A 133 12.42 -33.87 -13.66
C PHE A 133 12.02 -35.35 -13.57
N SER A 134 10.72 -35.57 -13.41
CA SER A 134 10.02 -36.72 -13.98
C SER A 134 8.61 -36.24 -14.36
N HIS A 135 8.15 -36.58 -15.58
CA HIS A 135 6.79 -36.35 -16.07
C HIS A 135 5.76 -37.22 -15.31
N GLY A 136 5.67 -37.03 -14.00
CA GLY A 136 4.78 -37.74 -13.10
C GLY A 136 3.51 -36.96 -12.73
N ARG A 137 2.60 -37.60 -12.00
CA ARG A 137 1.40 -36.95 -11.47
C ARG A 137 1.78 -35.76 -10.57
N GLY A 138 1.15 -34.61 -10.78
CA GLY A 138 1.41 -33.39 -10.00
C GLY A 138 2.62 -32.56 -10.46
N PHE A 139 3.21 -32.85 -11.62
CA PHE A 139 4.30 -32.05 -12.20
C PHE A 139 3.89 -30.58 -12.41
N ALA A 140 2.80 -30.29 -13.13
CA ALA A 140 2.34 -28.92 -13.38
C ALA A 140 2.07 -28.15 -12.08
N ARG A 141 1.41 -28.80 -11.11
CA ARG A 141 1.12 -28.23 -9.79
C ARG A 141 2.38 -27.76 -9.07
N ARG A 142 3.40 -28.62 -8.96
CA ARG A 142 4.66 -28.29 -8.29
C ARG A 142 5.40 -27.15 -9.01
N ASN A 143 5.47 -27.20 -10.34
CA ASN A 143 6.13 -26.16 -11.13
C ASN A 143 5.41 -24.81 -10.99
N ARG A 144 4.08 -24.77 -11.09
CA ARG A 144 3.30 -23.54 -10.90
C ARG A 144 3.55 -22.95 -9.52
N ASN A 145 3.41 -23.75 -8.46
CA ASN A 145 3.59 -23.27 -7.09
C ASN A 145 5.02 -22.74 -6.89
N PHE A 146 6.03 -23.43 -7.43
CA PHE A 146 7.40 -22.97 -7.37
C PHE A 146 7.61 -21.64 -8.09
N CYS A 147 7.00 -21.45 -9.27
CA CYS A 147 7.07 -20.17 -9.99
C CYS A 147 6.39 -19.02 -9.21
N VAL A 148 5.25 -19.27 -8.54
CA VAL A 148 4.61 -18.28 -7.65
C VAL A 148 5.55 -17.90 -6.50
N ILE A 149 6.20 -18.89 -5.88
CA ILE A 149 7.16 -18.66 -4.78
C ILE A 149 8.35 -17.84 -5.29
N LEU A 150 8.93 -18.19 -6.44
CA LEU A 150 10.03 -17.43 -7.03
C LEU A 150 9.63 -15.98 -7.34
N GLY A 151 8.45 -15.76 -7.92
CA GLY A 151 7.91 -14.42 -8.16
C GLY A 151 7.69 -13.62 -6.87
N CYS A 152 7.18 -14.26 -5.81
CA CYS A 152 7.01 -13.65 -4.49
C CYS A 152 8.36 -13.25 -3.87
N LEU A 153 9.35 -14.14 -3.94
CA LEU A 153 10.70 -13.84 -3.47
C LEU A 153 11.33 -12.69 -4.27
N ALA A 154 11.18 -12.69 -5.59
CA ALA A 154 11.69 -11.63 -6.45
C ALA A 154 11.08 -10.25 -6.13
N ASP A 155 9.78 -10.19 -5.82
CA ASP A 155 9.05 -8.95 -5.48
C ASP A 155 9.46 -8.37 -4.11
N ARG A 156 9.93 -9.23 -3.19
CA ARG A 156 10.29 -8.83 -1.82
C ARG A 156 11.76 -8.53 -1.62
N LEU A 157 12.59 -9.05 -2.49
CA LEU A 157 14.02 -8.89 -2.39
C LEU A 157 14.40 -7.69 -3.26
N ALA A 158 14.89 -6.64 -2.61
CA ALA A 158 15.43 -5.49 -3.30
C ALA A 158 16.88 -5.76 -3.75
N GLY A 159 17.23 -5.20 -4.91
CA GLY A 159 18.60 -5.11 -5.37
C GLY A 159 19.31 -6.49 -5.47
N PRO A 160 20.55 -6.60 -4.97
CA PRO A 160 21.37 -7.78 -5.29
C PRO A 160 20.97 -9.09 -4.60
N ASN A 161 20.10 -9.07 -3.59
CA ASN A 161 19.51 -10.30 -3.06
C ASN A 161 18.60 -10.97 -4.10
N SER A 162 17.85 -10.18 -4.88
CA SER A 162 17.05 -10.67 -6.00
C SER A 162 17.95 -11.21 -7.11
N VAL A 163 19.07 -10.52 -7.36
CA VAL A 163 20.10 -10.96 -8.33
C VAL A 163 20.72 -12.30 -7.93
N ALA A 164 21.03 -12.49 -6.64
CA ALA A 164 21.63 -13.72 -6.12
C ALA A 164 20.73 -14.96 -6.27
N ILE A 165 19.41 -14.79 -6.28
CA ILE A 165 18.47 -15.91 -6.48
C ILE A 165 18.32 -16.27 -7.95
N LEU A 166 18.38 -15.28 -8.86
CA LEU A 166 18.27 -15.51 -10.29
C LEU A 166 19.56 -16.14 -10.86
N SER A 167 19.87 -17.34 -10.39
CA SER A 167 20.96 -18.16 -10.93
C SER A 167 20.65 -18.58 -12.37
N ASP A 168 21.70 -18.94 -13.12
CA ASP A 168 21.57 -19.48 -14.47
C ASP A 168 20.60 -20.67 -14.54
N ASN A 169 20.54 -21.49 -13.48
CA ASN A 169 19.64 -22.64 -13.41
C ASN A 169 18.18 -22.20 -13.28
N ILE A 170 17.88 -21.23 -12.41
CA ILE A 170 16.53 -20.67 -12.24
C ILE A 170 16.10 -19.95 -13.52
N LEU A 171 17.00 -19.16 -14.12
CA LEU A 171 16.69 -18.45 -15.36
C LEU A 171 16.41 -19.43 -16.51
N LYS A 172 17.23 -20.46 -16.69
CA LYS A 172 16.97 -21.53 -17.68
C LYS A 172 15.67 -22.27 -17.39
N TYR A 173 15.37 -22.53 -16.12
CA TYR A 173 14.13 -23.17 -15.70
C TYR A 173 12.90 -22.31 -16.07
N LEU A 174 12.89 -21.02 -15.70
CA LEU A 174 11.79 -20.11 -16.00
C LEU A 174 11.61 -19.90 -17.51
N LEU A 175 12.70 -19.75 -18.26
CA LEU A 175 12.64 -19.61 -19.72
C LEU A 175 12.21 -20.91 -20.42
N GLY A 176 12.66 -22.07 -19.92
CA GLY A 176 12.27 -23.38 -20.44
C GLY A 176 10.78 -23.69 -20.23
N ASN A 177 10.16 -23.10 -19.21
CA ASN A 177 8.72 -23.20 -18.98
C ASN A 177 7.86 -22.35 -19.94
N LEU A 178 8.47 -21.54 -20.83
CA LEU A 178 7.75 -20.68 -21.79
C LEU A 178 7.49 -21.35 -23.15
N ASP A 179 7.77 -22.66 -23.27
CA ASP A 179 7.44 -23.45 -24.45
C ASP A 179 5.92 -23.63 -24.58
N GLU A 180 5.37 -23.57 -25.80
CA GLU A 180 3.94 -23.72 -26.09
C GLU A 180 3.38 -25.10 -25.65
N ASP A 181 4.22 -26.13 -25.53
CA ASP A 181 3.83 -27.45 -25.04
C ASP A 181 3.74 -27.55 -23.51
N THR A 182 4.17 -26.51 -22.78
CA THR A 182 4.13 -26.47 -21.32
C THR A 182 2.68 -26.30 -20.81
N ASN A 183 2.41 -26.63 -19.56
CA ASN A 183 1.11 -26.32 -18.98
C ASN A 183 0.93 -24.79 -18.84
N PRO A 184 -0.19 -24.19 -19.31
CA PRO A 184 -0.37 -22.74 -19.33
C PRO A 184 -0.27 -22.04 -17.97
N ASP A 185 -0.65 -22.69 -16.86
CA ASP A 185 -0.47 -22.12 -15.52
C ASP A 185 1.02 -21.95 -15.19
N VAL A 186 1.83 -22.96 -15.55
CA VAL A 186 3.28 -22.91 -15.35
C VAL A 186 3.90 -21.82 -16.23
N MET A 187 3.46 -21.69 -17.48
CA MET A 187 3.90 -20.59 -18.36
C MET A 187 3.57 -19.23 -17.73
N LEU A 188 2.32 -19.03 -17.31
CA LEU A 188 1.82 -17.77 -16.77
C LEU A 188 2.63 -17.33 -15.55
N PHE A 189 2.79 -18.21 -14.56
CA PHE A 189 3.53 -17.87 -13.35
C PHE A 189 5.05 -17.81 -13.57
N SER A 190 5.59 -18.48 -14.60
CA SER A 190 6.99 -18.27 -15.01
C SER A 190 7.19 -16.89 -15.62
N LEU A 191 6.26 -16.42 -16.46
CA LEU A 191 6.26 -15.05 -17.00
C LEU A 191 6.17 -14.00 -15.90
N ILE A 192 5.23 -14.18 -14.96
CA ILE A 192 5.07 -13.27 -13.83
C ILE A 192 6.35 -13.28 -12.97
N ALA A 193 6.96 -14.44 -12.70
CA ALA A 193 8.22 -14.49 -11.95
C ALA A 193 9.35 -13.74 -12.68
N LEU A 194 9.51 -13.93 -14.00
CA LEU A 194 10.50 -13.19 -14.80
C LEU A 194 10.25 -11.67 -14.75
N GLU A 195 8.98 -11.25 -14.82
CA GLU A 195 8.60 -9.84 -14.65
C GLU A 195 9.00 -9.31 -13.28
N LYS A 196 8.70 -10.05 -12.20
CA LYS A 196 9.06 -9.67 -10.84
C LYS A 196 10.58 -9.57 -10.66
N PHE A 197 11.36 -10.50 -11.21
CA PHE A 197 12.82 -10.38 -11.21
C PHE A 197 13.32 -9.16 -11.99
N ALA A 198 12.67 -8.83 -13.10
CA ALA A 198 13.02 -7.69 -13.96
C ALA A 198 12.66 -6.31 -13.38
N GLN A 199 12.11 -6.24 -12.17
CA GLN A 199 11.98 -4.98 -11.44
C GLN A 199 13.36 -4.40 -11.06
N THR A 200 14.38 -5.26 -10.90
CA THR A 200 15.78 -4.81 -10.75
C THR A 200 16.45 -4.66 -12.12
N SER A 201 17.28 -3.63 -12.27
CA SER A 201 17.91 -3.30 -13.56
C SER A 201 18.84 -4.40 -14.07
N GLU A 202 19.53 -5.08 -13.16
CA GLU A 202 20.53 -6.11 -13.38
C GLU A 202 19.86 -7.39 -13.87
N ASN A 203 18.86 -7.89 -13.15
CA ASN A 203 18.10 -9.07 -13.60
C ASN A 203 17.37 -8.79 -14.91
N LYS A 204 16.83 -7.58 -15.10
CA LYS A 204 16.22 -7.18 -16.37
C LYS A 204 17.20 -7.29 -17.53
N ALA A 205 18.44 -6.81 -17.35
CA ALA A 205 19.50 -6.92 -18.34
C ALA A 205 19.87 -8.39 -18.62
N THR A 206 20.05 -9.19 -17.57
CA THR A 206 20.36 -10.63 -17.67
C THR A 206 19.27 -11.39 -18.42
N ILE A 207 17.99 -11.22 -18.04
CA ILE A 207 16.86 -11.87 -18.71
C ILE A 207 16.77 -11.43 -20.18
N LYS A 208 16.91 -10.12 -20.46
CA LYS A 208 16.96 -9.62 -21.84
C LYS A 208 18.07 -10.26 -22.66
N HIS A 209 19.27 -10.40 -22.08
CA HIS A 209 20.39 -11.03 -22.75
C HIS A 209 20.09 -12.51 -23.07
N SER A 210 19.60 -13.28 -22.10
CA SER A 210 19.23 -14.68 -22.32
C SER A 210 18.12 -14.85 -23.36
N LEU A 211 17.10 -13.99 -23.36
CA LEU A 211 16.04 -13.99 -24.38
C LEU A 211 16.58 -13.70 -25.79
N LYS A 212 17.60 -12.85 -25.93
CA LYS A 212 18.26 -12.56 -27.22
C LYS A 212 19.10 -13.73 -27.74
N LEU A 213 19.60 -14.59 -26.86
CA LEU A 213 20.38 -15.78 -27.24
C LEU A 213 19.51 -16.94 -27.72
N LEU A 214 18.21 -16.93 -27.42
CA LEU A 214 17.28 -17.95 -27.92
C LEU A 214 17.04 -17.77 -29.42
N PRO A 215 16.93 -18.86 -30.21
CA PRO A 215 16.72 -18.77 -31.65
C PRO A 215 15.40 -18.11 -32.02
N ASN A 216 14.37 -18.31 -31.18
CA ASN A 216 13.09 -17.61 -31.26
C ASN A 216 12.76 -17.06 -29.87
N ASN A 217 12.29 -15.82 -29.80
CA ASN A 217 11.84 -15.25 -28.53
C ASN A 217 10.46 -15.83 -28.17
N PRO A 218 10.33 -16.59 -27.05
CA PRO A 218 9.08 -17.26 -26.69
C PRO A 218 7.93 -16.29 -26.42
N LEU A 219 8.23 -15.08 -25.95
CA LEU A 219 7.20 -14.06 -25.65
C LEU A 219 6.43 -13.64 -26.90
N VAL A 220 7.10 -13.61 -28.07
CA VAL A 220 6.48 -13.26 -29.35
C VAL A 220 5.50 -14.34 -29.82
N ALA A 221 5.80 -15.60 -29.50
CA ALA A 221 4.90 -16.71 -29.77
C ALA A 221 3.68 -16.66 -28.84
N LEU A 222 3.93 -16.51 -27.53
CA LEU A 222 2.89 -16.46 -26.49
C LEU A 222 1.94 -15.25 -26.63
N GLU A 223 2.43 -14.08 -27.05
CA GLU A 223 1.60 -12.88 -27.29
C GLU A 223 0.43 -13.15 -28.27
N ARG A 224 0.53 -14.13 -29.17
CA ARG A 224 -0.54 -14.45 -30.12
C ARG A 224 -1.83 -14.92 -29.45
N HIS A 225 -1.75 -15.35 -28.19
CA HIS A 225 -2.89 -15.88 -27.45
C HIS A 225 -3.74 -14.81 -26.76
N ILE A 226 -3.51 -13.50 -26.97
CA ILE A 226 -4.30 -12.40 -26.37
C ILE A 226 -5.82 -12.48 -26.58
N ASN A 227 -6.27 -13.20 -27.61
CA ASN A 227 -7.69 -13.41 -27.92
C ASN A 227 -8.09 -14.90 -27.88
N SER A 228 -7.30 -15.74 -27.19
CA SER A 228 -7.59 -17.16 -27.04
C SER A 228 -8.97 -17.38 -26.38
N ARG A 229 -9.67 -18.43 -26.84
CA ARG A 229 -10.89 -18.91 -26.19
C ARG A 229 -10.61 -19.66 -24.89
N ASP A 230 -9.39 -20.20 -24.76
CA ASP A 230 -8.87 -20.66 -23.48
C ASP A 230 -8.43 -19.43 -22.68
N PHE A 231 -9.18 -19.12 -21.63
CA PHE A 231 -8.94 -17.96 -20.78
C PHE A 231 -7.60 -18.02 -20.04
N LEU A 232 -7.05 -19.20 -19.77
CA LEU A 232 -5.73 -19.32 -19.16
C LEU A 232 -4.64 -18.96 -20.17
N MET A 233 -4.72 -19.47 -21.40
CA MET A 233 -3.83 -19.03 -22.48
C MET A 233 -4.00 -17.55 -22.83
N ARG A 234 -5.21 -16.99 -22.68
CA ARG A 234 -5.44 -15.54 -22.81
C ARG A 234 -4.66 -14.74 -21.78
N GLN A 235 -4.61 -15.19 -20.52
CA GLN A 235 -3.79 -14.58 -19.48
C GLN A 235 -2.29 -14.64 -19.84
N VAL A 236 -1.82 -15.78 -20.35
CA VAL A 236 -0.43 -15.95 -20.84
C VAL A 236 -0.12 -14.94 -21.94
N GLY A 237 -0.99 -14.84 -22.96
CA GLY A 237 -0.80 -13.88 -24.05
C GLY A 237 -0.85 -12.42 -23.59
N PHE A 238 -1.74 -12.08 -22.66
CA PHE A 238 -1.80 -10.75 -22.04
C PHE A 238 -0.48 -10.41 -21.33
N CYS A 239 0.03 -11.30 -20.49
CA CYS A 239 1.27 -11.08 -19.74
C CYS A 239 2.50 -11.06 -20.65
N ALA A 240 2.55 -11.90 -21.69
CA ALA A 240 3.63 -11.90 -22.67
C ALA A 240 3.69 -10.59 -23.45
N ARG A 241 2.54 -10.07 -23.91
CA ARG A 241 2.44 -8.75 -24.54
C ARG A 241 2.88 -7.63 -23.60
N TRP A 242 2.38 -7.65 -22.37
CA TRP A 242 2.77 -6.68 -21.33
C TRP A 242 4.28 -6.68 -21.10
N CYS A 243 4.91 -7.86 -21.02
CA CYS A 243 6.34 -8.01 -20.89
C CYS A 243 7.10 -7.44 -22.10
N LEU A 244 6.67 -7.73 -23.33
CA LEU A 244 7.28 -7.19 -24.55
C LEU A 244 7.17 -5.67 -24.66
N ASP A 245 6.08 -5.09 -24.14
CA ASP A 245 5.88 -3.65 -24.14
C ASP A 245 6.64 -2.94 -23.00
N ASN A 246 6.78 -3.52 -21.80
CA ASN A 246 7.27 -2.79 -20.62
C ASN A 246 8.66 -3.23 -20.12
N TYR A 247 8.99 -4.52 -20.21
CA TYR A 247 10.18 -5.09 -19.57
C TYR A 247 11.20 -5.60 -20.59
N PHE A 248 10.79 -6.40 -21.56
CA PHE A 248 11.65 -7.13 -22.50
C PHE A 248 11.45 -6.65 -23.93
N THR A 249 11.54 -5.33 -24.13
CA THR A 249 11.37 -4.67 -25.44
C THR A 249 12.32 -5.19 -26.51
N LEU A 250 11.82 -5.29 -27.74
CA LEU A 250 12.56 -5.71 -28.93
C LEU A 250 12.65 -4.54 -29.92
N ASP A 251 13.87 -4.21 -30.35
CA ASP A 251 14.14 -3.03 -31.19
C ASP A 251 13.39 -3.07 -32.54
N THR A 252 13.06 -4.26 -33.04
CA THR A 252 12.36 -4.46 -34.32
C THR A 252 10.83 -4.54 -34.19
N ARG A 253 10.28 -4.54 -32.96
CA ARG A 253 8.84 -4.71 -32.71
C ARG A 253 8.20 -3.35 -32.43
N LYS A 254 7.12 -3.03 -33.15
CA LYS A 254 6.26 -1.87 -32.82
C LYS A 254 5.51 -2.13 -31.51
N TYR A 255 5.30 -1.09 -30.71
CA TYR A 255 4.55 -1.24 -29.47
C TYR A 255 3.09 -1.56 -29.74
N SER A 256 2.45 -2.31 -28.85
CA SER A 256 1.07 -2.75 -29.10
C SER A 256 0.07 -1.58 -29.17
N TYR A 257 0.31 -0.48 -28.46
CA TYR A 257 -0.54 0.73 -28.53
C TYR A 257 -0.51 1.42 -29.91
N GLU A 258 0.53 1.18 -30.71
CA GLU A 258 0.67 1.75 -32.06
C GLU A 258 -0.08 0.92 -33.12
N MET A 259 -0.44 -0.31 -32.77
CA MET A 259 -0.97 -1.31 -33.69
C MET A 259 -2.43 -1.66 -33.42
N VAL A 260 -2.94 -1.31 -32.25
CA VAL A 260 -4.31 -1.61 -31.84
C VAL A 260 -5.32 -0.69 -32.55
N ASP A 261 -6.43 -1.25 -33.01
CA ASP A 261 -7.52 -0.48 -33.59
C ASP A 261 -8.41 0.09 -32.49
N LEU A 262 -8.46 1.42 -32.40
CA LEU A 262 -9.22 2.18 -31.41
C LEU A 262 -10.38 2.97 -32.04
N THR A 263 -10.67 2.73 -33.32
CA THR A 263 -11.70 3.48 -34.07
C THR A 263 -13.07 3.38 -33.41
N SER A 264 -13.42 2.21 -32.90
CA SER A 264 -14.69 1.94 -32.20
C SER A 264 -14.66 2.23 -30.70
N VAL A 265 -13.53 2.63 -30.11
CA VAL A 265 -13.38 2.79 -28.65
C VAL A 265 -13.51 4.25 -28.26
N ASN A 266 -14.62 4.65 -27.65
CA ASN A 266 -14.90 6.00 -27.17
C ASN A 266 -14.91 6.10 -25.64
N VAL A 267 -14.86 4.97 -24.93
CA VAL A 267 -14.65 4.88 -23.47
C VAL A 267 -13.69 3.74 -23.18
N MET A 268 -12.82 3.95 -22.20
CA MET A 268 -11.88 2.94 -21.73
C MET A 268 -11.66 3.05 -20.21
N LEU A 269 -10.92 2.11 -19.65
CA LEU A 269 -10.37 2.22 -18.30
C LEU A 269 -9.38 3.38 -18.25
N ASN A 270 -9.49 4.22 -17.23
CA ASN A 270 -8.76 5.48 -17.18
C ASN A 270 -7.38 5.29 -16.55
N THR A 271 -6.34 5.34 -17.37
CA THR A 271 -4.93 5.29 -16.92
C THR A 271 -4.50 6.52 -16.09
N LYS A 272 -5.35 7.54 -15.98
CA LYS A 272 -5.17 8.71 -15.11
C LYS A 272 -5.94 8.60 -13.79
N ASP A 273 -6.79 7.60 -13.64
CA ASP A 273 -7.64 7.38 -12.47
C ASP A 273 -7.67 5.89 -12.11
N VAL A 274 -6.49 5.41 -11.73
CA VAL A 274 -6.14 4.01 -11.48
C VAL A 274 -5.07 3.94 -10.40
N SER A 275 -5.07 2.87 -9.62
CA SER A 275 -3.99 2.55 -8.68
C SER A 275 -2.72 2.08 -9.41
N GLU A 276 -1.58 2.18 -8.73
CA GLU A 276 -0.24 2.17 -9.35
C GLU A 276 0.11 0.88 -10.14
N TYR A 277 -0.40 -0.29 -9.75
CA TYR A 277 0.07 -1.60 -10.24
C TYR A 277 -0.89 -2.33 -11.16
N LEU A 278 -2.02 -1.70 -11.52
CA LEU A 278 -2.97 -2.33 -12.44
C LEU A 278 -2.45 -2.33 -13.88
N LYS A 279 -2.41 -3.50 -14.50
CA LYS A 279 -2.05 -3.66 -15.91
C LYS A 279 -3.28 -3.41 -16.78
N ILE A 280 -3.21 -2.43 -17.67
CA ILE A 280 -4.29 -2.12 -18.62
C ILE A 280 -3.82 -2.45 -20.03
N SER A 281 -4.67 -3.13 -20.81
CA SER A 281 -4.38 -3.47 -22.21
C SER A 281 -4.24 -2.22 -23.09
N PRO A 282 -3.58 -2.34 -24.26
CA PRO A 282 -3.43 -1.22 -25.20
C PRO A 282 -4.75 -0.63 -25.73
N ASP A 283 -5.83 -1.42 -25.77
CA ASP A 283 -7.17 -0.93 -26.11
C ASP A 283 -7.91 -0.28 -24.91
N GLY A 284 -7.33 -0.33 -23.72
CA GLY A 284 -7.89 0.21 -22.50
C GLY A 284 -9.12 -0.55 -21.98
N LEU A 285 -9.42 -1.74 -22.51
CA LEU A 285 -10.65 -2.48 -22.19
C LEU A 285 -10.42 -3.73 -21.33
N GLU A 286 -9.20 -4.16 -21.08
CA GLU A 286 -8.88 -5.36 -20.30
C GLU A 286 -7.86 -5.02 -19.22
N ALA A 287 -8.14 -5.43 -17.97
CA ALA A 287 -7.29 -5.14 -16.83
C ALA A 287 -6.88 -6.42 -16.10
N ARG A 288 -5.66 -6.43 -15.58
CA ARG A 288 -5.10 -7.50 -14.75
C ARG A 288 -4.30 -6.94 -13.58
N CYS A 289 -4.45 -7.51 -12.40
CA CYS A 289 -3.58 -7.23 -11.25
C CYS A 289 -2.65 -8.42 -11.00
N ASP A 290 -1.33 -8.18 -10.85
CA ASP A 290 -0.35 -9.17 -10.37
C ASP A 290 0.40 -8.67 -9.12
N ALA A 291 -0.07 -7.59 -8.51
CA ALA A 291 0.41 -7.06 -7.24
C ALA A 291 -0.37 -7.66 -6.07
N TYR A 292 0.21 -7.59 -4.87
CA TYR A 292 -0.44 -8.04 -3.64
C TYR A 292 -1.59 -7.11 -3.19
N SER A 293 -1.50 -5.83 -3.51
CA SER A 293 -2.49 -4.81 -3.18
C SER A 293 -3.79 -4.95 -3.99
N PHE A 294 -4.86 -4.38 -3.44
CA PHE A 294 -6.19 -4.39 -4.05
C PHE A 294 -6.34 -3.19 -5.00
N GLU A 295 -5.97 -3.40 -6.26
CA GLU A 295 -5.81 -2.34 -7.25
C GLU A 295 -7.16 -1.94 -7.87
N SER A 296 -7.43 -0.65 -8.02
CA SER A 296 -8.72 -0.09 -8.43
C SER A 296 -8.61 0.84 -9.64
N VAL A 297 -9.68 0.94 -10.44
CA VAL A 297 -9.76 1.80 -11.62
C VAL A 297 -11.19 2.29 -11.88
N ARG A 298 -11.32 3.52 -12.40
CA ARG A 298 -12.56 4.08 -13.00
C ARG A 298 -12.41 4.19 -14.51
N CYS A 299 -13.53 4.21 -15.25
CA CYS A 299 -13.49 4.49 -16.69
C CYS A 299 -13.30 5.99 -17.00
N THR A 300 -13.08 6.33 -18.27
CA THR A 300 -12.83 7.71 -18.72
C THR A 300 -14.07 8.58 -18.83
N PHE A 301 -15.28 8.04 -18.62
CA PHE A 301 -16.53 8.74 -18.88
C PHE A 301 -17.47 8.72 -17.67
N GLN A 302 -17.87 9.93 -17.26
CA GLN A 302 -18.78 10.17 -16.14
C GLN A 302 -20.23 10.26 -16.64
N VAL A 303 -21.16 9.64 -15.92
CA VAL A 303 -22.59 9.70 -16.23
C VAL A 303 -23.36 10.44 -15.13
N HIS A 304 -24.28 11.32 -15.54
CA HIS A 304 -25.01 12.24 -14.64
C HIS A 304 -26.53 12.04 -14.61
N ALA A 305 -27.14 11.53 -15.69
CA ALA A 305 -28.57 11.26 -15.78
C ALA A 305 -28.85 10.13 -16.78
N GLY A 306 -30.05 9.56 -16.77
CA GLY A 306 -30.45 8.47 -17.65
C GLY A 306 -30.11 7.07 -17.15
N CYS A 307 -30.43 6.08 -17.97
CA CYS A 307 -30.16 4.66 -17.71
C CYS A 307 -28.98 4.16 -18.56
N TRP A 308 -27.96 3.61 -17.90
CA TRP A 308 -26.68 3.23 -18.48
C TRP A 308 -26.38 1.76 -18.22
N TYR A 309 -25.72 1.11 -19.18
CA TYR A 309 -25.34 -0.29 -19.08
C TYR A 309 -23.95 -0.56 -19.67
N TYR A 310 -23.21 -1.46 -19.03
CA TYR A 310 -21.99 -2.05 -19.58
C TYR A 310 -21.87 -3.52 -19.17
N GLU A 311 -21.05 -4.27 -19.90
CA GLU A 311 -20.77 -5.68 -19.60
C GLU A 311 -19.29 -5.90 -19.29
N VAL A 312 -19.02 -6.91 -18.45
CA VAL A 312 -17.67 -7.36 -18.14
C VAL A 312 -17.58 -8.86 -18.35
N THR A 313 -16.63 -9.28 -19.19
CA THR A 313 -16.25 -10.68 -19.34
C THR A 313 -15.22 -11.03 -18.29
N ILE A 314 -15.56 -11.98 -17.44
CA ILE A 314 -14.69 -12.50 -16.38
C ILE A 314 -13.65 -13.42 -17.02
N ILE A 315 -12.37 -13.14 -16.84
CA ILE A 315 -11.29 -13.98 -17.38
C ILE A 315 -10.76 -14.90 -16.29
N THR A 316 -10.71 -14.43 -15.04
CA THR A 316 -10.37 -15.23 -13.86
C THR A 316 -11.50 -15.21 -12.83
N PRO A 317 -11.78 -16.33 -12.14
CA PRO A 317 -12.93 -16.43 -11.23
C PRO A 317 -12.64 -15.97 -9.78
N GLY A 318 -11.50 -15.35 -9.49
CA GLY A 318 -11.12 -14.94 -8.13
C GLY A 318 -11.72 -13.60 -7.70
N VAL A 319 -11.20 -13.04 -6.61
CA VAL A 319 -11.76 -11.87 -5.92
C VAL A 319 -11.57 -10.58 -6.73
N MET A 320 -12.68 -10.05 -7.23
CA MET A 320 -12.77 -8.72 -7.83
C MET A 320 -14.08 -8.08 -7.37
N GLN A 321 -14.11 -6.75 -7.32
CA GLN A 321 -15.30 -5.96 -7.03
C GLN A 321 -15.57 -5.07 -8.24
N ILE A 322 -16.70 -5.26 -8.93
CA ILE A 322 -17.00 -4.59 -10.21
C ILE A 322 -18.34 -3.89 -10.12
N GLY A 323 -18.40 -2.59 -10.43
CA GLY A 323 -19.65 -1.83 -10.38
C GLY A 323 -19.48 -0.35 -10.67
N TRP A 324 -19.94 0.49 -9.74
CA TRP A 324 -20.09 1.93 -9.96
C TRP A 324 -19.41 2.71 -8.84
N ALA A 325 -18.73 3.80 -9.19
CA ALA A 325 -18.10 4.69 -8.23
C ALA A 325 -18.14 6.14 -8.72
N THR A 326 -18.18 7.11 -7.81
CA THR A 326 -18.01 8.54 -8.16
C THR A 326 -16.58 8.99 -7.89
N LYS A 327 -16.23 10.26 -8.18
CA LYS A 327 -14.87 10.79 -7.92
C LYS A 327 -14.52 10.89 -6.44
N GLU A 328 -15.53 10.89 -5.59
CA GLU A 328 -15.40 10.94 -4.13
C GLU A 328 -14.97 9.58 -3.54
N SER A 329 -15.12 8.49 -4.29
CA SER A 329 -14.62 7.17 -3.90
C SER A 329 -13.08 7.14 -3.91
N LYS A 330 -12.48 6.54 -2.88
CA LYS A 330 -11.02 6.51 -2.67
C LYS A 330 -10.46 5.11 -2.91
N PHE A 331 -9.26 5.04 -3.50
CA PHE A 331 -8.52 3.78 -3.66
C PHE A 331 -7.44 3.72 -2.57
N LEU A 332 -7.57 2.80 -1.62
CA LEU A 332 -6.60 2.56 -0.55
C LEU A 332 -6.10 1.12 -0.70
N SER A 333 -5.30 0.91 -1.75
CA SER A 333 -5.01 -0.42 -2.28
C SER A 333 -4.18 -1.29 -1.33
N ARG A 334 -3.38 -0.70 -0.43
CA ARG A 334 -2.59 -1.42 0.57
C ARG A 334 -3.41 -1.88 1.76
N GLU A 335 -4.50 -1.18 2.05
CA GLU A 335 -5.44 -1.46 3.13
C GLU A 335 -6.59 -2.36 2.67
N GLY A 336 -6.56 -2.84 1.43
CA GLY A 336 -7.59 -3.71 0.87
C GLY A 336 -8.90 -2.98 0.56
N TYR A 337 -8.91 -1.65 0.54
CA TYR A 337 -10.09 -0.81 0.31
C TYR A 337 -10.22 -0.47 -1.18
N GLY A 338 -11.29 -0.95 -1.81
CA GLY A 338 -11.60 -0.76 -3.22
C GLY A 338 -13.04 -0.28 -3.47
N ILE A 339 -13.59 -0.63 -4.63
CA ILE A 339 -14.92 -0.21 -5.06
C ILE A 339 -15.99 -0.95 -4.25
N GLY A 340 -16.88 -0.20 -3.59
CA GLY A 340 -17.89 -0.74 -2.69
C GLY A 340 -17.48 -0.66 -1.22
N ASP A 341 -16.27 -0.17 -0.91
CA ASP A 341 -15.80 -0.01 0.47
C ASP A 341 -16.05 1.39 1.05
N ASP A 342 -16.75 2.26 0.31
CA ASP A 342 -17.12 3.62 0.74
C ASP A 342 -18.59 3.97 0.40
N PRO A 343 -19.15 5.06 0.96
CA PRO A 343 -20.52 5.48 0.65
C PRO A 343 -20.74 5.95 -0.79
N HIS A 344 -19.69 6.07 -1.60
CA HIS A 344 -19.68 6.67 -2.93
C HIS A 344 -19.54 5.63 -4.05
N SER A 345 -19.57 4.35 -3.70
CA SER A 345 -19.37 3.25 -4.63
C SER A 345 -20.17 2.01 -4.24
N MET A 346 -20.48 1.17 -5.23
CA MET A 346 -21.15 -0.11 -5.05
C MET A 346 -20.61 -1.11 -6.06
N ALA A 347 -20.33 -2.34 -5.62
CA ALA A 347 -19.73 -3.37 -6.46
C ALA A 347 -20.34 -4.75 -6.28
N PHE A 348 -20.28 -5.53 -7.36
CA PHE A 348 -20.56 -6.95 -7.39
C PHE A 348 -19.27 -7.76 -7.24
N ASP A 349 -19.27 -8.73 -6.34
CA ASP A 349 -18.19 -9.68 -6.12
C ASP A 349 -18.70 -11.11 -6.37
N GLY A 350 -18.41 -11.62 -7.57
CA GLY A 350 -18.87 -12.95 -7.98
C GLY A 350 -18.07 -14.11 -7.39
N CYS A 351 -16.93 -13.86 -6.76
CA CYS A 351 -16.12 -14.90 -6.12
C CYS A 351 -16.65 -15.23 -4.73
N ARG A 352 -16.87 -14.19 -3.93
CA ARG A 352 -17.42 -14.29 -2.56
C ARG A 352 -18.94 -14.29 -2.51
N GLN A 353 -19.59 -14.02 -3.65
CA GLN A 353 -21.04 -13.94 -3.83
C GLN A 353 -21.67 -12.80 -3.01
N LEU A 354 -21.03 -11.63 -3.07
CA LEU A 354 -21.35 -10.46 -2.27
C LEU A 354 -21.64 -9.24 -3.14
N ILE A 355 -22.51 -8.36 -2.66
CA ILE A 355 -22.66 -6.99 -3.13
C ILE A 355 -22.04 -6.08 -2.07
N TRP A 356 -21.00 -5.38 -2.45
CA TRP A 356 -20.27 -4.45 -1.61
C TRP A 356 -20.83 -3.04 -1.73
N TYR A 357 -21.09 -2.40 -0.60
CA TYR A 357 -21.44 -0.99 -0.49
C TYR A 357 -21.00 -0.51 0.88
N ASN A 358 -20.25 0.60 0.94
CA ASN A 358 -19.87 1.23 2.19
C ASN A 358 -19.17 0.29 3.19
N ALA A 359 -18.24 -0.52 2.70
CA ALA A 359 -17.49 -1.55 3.45
C ALA A 359 -18.39 -2.61 4.11
N GLN A 360 -19.62 -2.74 3.64
CA GLN A 360 -20.56 -3.79 3.98
C GLN A 360 -20.85 -4.66 2.78
N SER A 361 -21.24 -5.89 3.07
CA SER A 361 -21.58 -6.87 2.06
C SER A 361 -22.97 -7.44 2.25
N ILE A 362 -23.70 -7.63 1.16
CA ILE A 362 -24.96 -8.37 1.15
C ILE A 362 -24.77 -9.59 0.26
N THR A 363 -25.07 -10.80 0.78
CA THR A 363 -25.02 -12.02 -0.02
C THR A 363 -26.04 -11.98 -1.17
N HIS A 364 -25.65 -12.51 -2.32
CA HIS A 364 -26.53 -12.69 -3.46
C HIS A 364 -26.63 -14.16 -3.90
N ASP A 365 -27.73 -14.52 -4.56
CA ASP A 365 -28.04 -15.91 -4.90
C ASP A 365 -27.42 -16.40 -6.23
N PHE A 366 -26.66 -15.55 -6.94
CA PHE A 366 -25.97 -15.97 -8.16
C PHE A 366 -24.92 -17.05 -7.87
N PRO A 367 -24.72 -18.01 -8.80
CA PRO A 367 -23.58 -18.90 -8.71
C PRO A 367 -22.26 -18.12 -8.77
N ARG A 368 -21.20 -18.68 -8.16
CA ARG A 368 -19.86 -18.10 -8.31
C ARG A 368 -19.51 -17.92 -9.77
N TRP A 369 -18.97 -16.76 -10.13
CA TRP A 369 -18.57 -16.52 -11.52
C TRP A 369 -17.47 -17.49 -11.95
N GLN A 370 -17.41 -17.77 -13.24
CA GLN A 370 -16.39 -18.62 -13.83
C GLN A 370 -15.69 -17.85 -14.94
N ALA A 371 -14.53 -18.33 -15.37
CA ALA A 371 -13.90 -17.80 -16.57
C ALA A 371 -14.88 -17.91 -17.76
N GLY A 372 -15.13 -16.80 -18.44
CA GLY A 372 -16.11 -16.65 -19.52
C GLY A 372 -17.51 -16.23 -19.10
N SER A 373 -17.79 -16.10 -17.79
CA SER A 373 -19.02 -15.45 -17.32
C SER A 373 -19.07 -13.99 -17.78
N THR A 374 -20.28 -13.48 -17.99
CA THR A 374 -20.54 -12.08 -18.33
C THR A 374 -21.34 -11.41 -17.21
N LEU A 375 -20.74 -10.42 -16.55
CA LEU A 375 -21.41 -9.55 -15.58
C LEU A 375 -21.96 -8.32 -16.32
N GLY A 376 -23.27 -8.12 -16.27
CA GLY A 376 -23.92 -6.87 -16.68
C GLY A 376 -24.09 -5.92 -15.50
N CYS A 377 -23.81 -4.64 -15.72
CA CYS A 377 -23.94 -3.59 -14.72
C CYS A 377 -24.86 -2.50 -15.26
N LEU A 378 -26.09 -2.42 -14.74
CA LEU A 378 -27.08 -1.41 -15.08
C LEU A 378 -27.15 -0.35 -13.98
N LEU A 379 -27.17 0.92 -14.38
CA LEU A 379 -27.36 2.09 -13.52
C LEU A 379 -28.46 2.97 -14.11
N ASP A 380 -29.58 3.06 -13.42
CA ASP A 380 -30.70 3.93 -13.74
C ASP A 380 -30.66 5.13 -12.79
N LEU A 381 -30.11 6.25 -13.25
CA LEU A 381 -30.01 7.48 -12.44
C LEU A 381 -31.35 8.19 -12.28
N ASP A 382 -32.26 7.99 -13.24
CA ASP A 382 -33.59 8.61 -13.22
C ASP A 382 -34.46 7.97 -12.12
N ASN A 383 -34.35 6.64 -11.94
CA ASN A 383 -35.06 5.88 -10.91
C ASN A 383 -34.22 5.59 -9.65
N GLN A 384 -32.94 5.98 -9.65
CA GLN A 384 -31.96 5.70 -8.60
C GLN A 384 -31.85 4.21 -8.28
N GLU A 385 -31.56 3.40 -9.32
CA GLU A 385 -31.48 1.95 -9.25
C GLU A 385 -30.17 1.44 -9.84
N ILE A 386 -29.56 0.47 -9.18
CA ILE A 386 -28.50 -0.38 -9.74
C ILE A 386 -29.04 -1.80 -9.85
N VAL A 387 -28.82 -2.43 -11.00
CA VAL A 387 -29.14 -3.85 -11.23
C VAL A 387 -27.91 -4.52 -11.80
N PHE A 388 -27.50 -5.62 -11.19
CA PHE A 388 -26.46 -6.48 -11.73
C PHE A 388 -27.09 -7.66 -12.47
N SER A 389 -26.40 -8.21 -13.46
CA SER A 389 -26.82 -9.46 -14.09
C SER A 389 -25.63 -10.39 -14.29
N LEU A 390 -25.80 -11.68 -14.06
CA LEU A 390 -24.77 -12.68 -14.36
C LEU A 390 -25.27 -13.62 -15.44
N ASN A 391 -24.59 -13.64 -16.58
CA ASN A 391 -24.96 -14.42 -17.77
C ASN A 391 -26.41 -14.15 -18.23
N GLY A 392 -26.84 -12.89 -18.13
CA GLY A 392 -28.17 -12.43 -18.53
C GLY A 392 -29.29 -12.67 -17.51
N VAL A 393 -28.99 -13.26 -16.35
CA VAL A 393 -29.94 -13.36 -15.23
C VAL A 393 -29.79 -12.12 -14.35
N GLU A 394 -30.85 -11.34 -14.18
CA GLU A 394 -30.83 -10.09 -13.41
C GLU A 394 -30.98 -10.32 -11.90
N SER A 395 -30.39 -9.40 -11.13
CA SER A 395 -30.48 -9.35 -9.67
C SER A 395 -31.74 -8.63 -9.23
N LYS A 396 -31.98 -8.61 -7.92
CA LYS A 396 -32.84 -7.57 -7.34
C LYS A 396 -32.26 -6.17 -7.56
N VAL A 397 -33.09 -5.15 -7.43
CA VAL A 397 -32.67 -3.75 -7.49
C VAL A 397 -31.93 -3.35 -6.21
N PHE A 398 -30.85 -2.60 -6.37
CA PHE A 398 -30.08 -1.98 -5.30
C PHE A 398 -30.23 -0.45 -5.38
N LYS A 399 -30.48 0.18 -4.22
CA LYS A 399 -30.66 1.64 -4.11
C LYS A 399 -29.78 2.28 -3.03
N GLN A 400 -28.95 1.49 -2.35
CA GLN A 400 -28.26 1.89 -1.12
C GLN A 400 -27.30 3.06 -1.35
N VAL A 401 -26.52 3.03 -2.45
CA VAL A 401 -25.57 4.10 -2.80
C VAL A 401 -26.23 5.46 -3.01
N PHE A 402 -27.49 5.46 -3.44
CA PHE A 402 -28.25 6.68 -3.64
C PHE A 402 -28.64 7.39 -2.35
N ARG A 403 -28.36 6.84 -1.17
CA ARG A 403 -28.49 7.55 0.10
C ARG A 403 -27.45 8.66 0.23
N SER A 404 -26.28 8.46 -0.37
CA SER A 404 -25.11 9.35 -0.24
C SER A 404 -24.83 10.13 -1.52
N VAL A 405 -25.05 9.55 -2.70
CA VAL A 405 -24.70 10.17 -3.99
C VAL A 405 -25.83 10.03 -5.01
N LYS A 406 -26.13 11.07 -5.77
CA LYS A 406 -27.26 11.07 -6.72
C LYS A 406 -26.85 10.97 -8.19
N GLU A 407 -25.63 11.36 -8.53
CA GLU A 407 -25.15 11.44 -9.91
C GLU A 407 -23.62 11.35 -9.97
N GLY A 408 -23.05 11.40 -11.17
CA GLY A 408 -21.60 11.52 -11.36
C GLY A 408 -20.85 10.20 -11.26
N PHE A 409 -21.48 9.10 -11.66
CA PHE A 409 -20.91 7.76 -11.58
C PHE A 409 -20.01 7.43 -12.77
N PHE A 410 -19.06 6.54 -12.52
CA PHE A 410 -18.19 5.87 -13.48
C PHE A 410 -18.39 4.38 -13.34
N ALA A 411 -18.21 3.64 -14.43
CA ALA A 411 -17.91 2.22 -14.33
C ALA A 411 -16.55 2.05 -13.63
N ALA A 412 -16.48 1.16 -12.65
CA ALA A 412 -15.30 1.01 -11.80
C ALA A 412 -15.09 -0.45 -11.40
N ALA A 413 -13.84 -0.82 -11.09
CA ALA A 413 -13.51 -2.14 -10.59
C ALA A 413 -12.30 -2.13 -9.65
N SER A 414 -12.21 -3.13 -8.77
CA SER A 414 -11.05 -3.47 -7.95
C SER A 414 -10.66 -4.94 -8.11
N PHE A 415 -9.36 -5.21 -8.04
CA PHE A 415 -8.74 -6.48 -8.41
C PHE A 415 -7.78 -6.95 -7.32
N MET A 416 -8.00 -8.15 -6.79
CA MET A 416 -6.98 -8.85 -6.02
C MET A 416 -5.90 -9.40 -6.95
N SER A 417 -4.78 -9.86 -6.37
CA SER A 417 -3.69 -10.52 -7.09
C SER A 417 -4.19 -11.61 -8.05
N PHE A 418 -3.56 -11.63 -9.22
CA PHE A 418 -3.76 -12.54 -10.35
C PHE A 418 -5.14 -12.49 -11.00
N GLN A 419 -5.94 -11.45 -10.73
CA GLN A 419 -7.28 -11.32 -11.29
C GLN A 419 -7.31 -10.50 -12.58
N GLN A 420 -8.17 -10.89 -13.52
CA GLN A 420 -8.30 -10.31 -14.84
C GLN A 420 -9.75 -10.32 -15.35
N CYS A 421 -10.15 -9.22 -16.00
CA CYS A 421 -11.43 -9.13 -16.70
C CYS A 421 -11.37 -8.13 -17.86
N ARG A 422 -12.37 -8.19 -18.75
CA ARG A 422 -12.51 -7.31 -19.92
C ARG A 422 -13.85 -6.59 -19.93
N PHE A 423 -13.83 -5.28 -20.08
CA PHE A 423 -14.98 -4.39 -20.15
C PHE A 423 -15.47 -4.24 -21.60
N ASN A 424 -16.77 -4.19 -21.75
CA ASN A 424 -17.47 -3.77 -22.95
C ASN A 424 -18.38 -2.60 -22.60
N PHE A 425 -17.96 -1.41 -23.01
CA PHE A 425 -18.69 -0.14 -22.82
C PHE A 425 -19.68 0.16 -23.95
N GLY A 426 -19.88 -0.77 -24.89
CA GLY A 426 -20.74 -0.61 -26.07
C GLY A 426 -19.99 -0.56 -27.40
N ALA A 427 -18.64 -0.64 -27.40
CA ALA A 427 -17.84 -0.71 -28.62
C ALA A 427 -18.12 -1.98 -29.45
N THR A 428 -18.62 -3.03 -28.79
CA THR A 428 -19.13 -4.25 -29.41
C THR A 428 -20.53 -4.56 -28.88
N PRO A 429 -21.40 -5.23 -29.66
CA PRO A 429 -22.74 -5.59 -29.19
C PRO A 429 -22.69 -6.34 -27.85
N PHE A 430 -23.56 -5.96 -26.92
CA PHE A 430 -23.72 -6.66 -25.65
C PHE A 430 -24.19 -8.09 -25.88
N ARG A 431 -23.63 -9.03 -25.10
CA ARG A 431 -24.01 -10.44 -25.15
C ARG A 431 -25.38 -10.67 -24.52
N PHE A 432 -25.67 -9.94 -23.45
CA PHE A 432 -26.91 -10.00 -22.68
C PHE A 432 -27.46 -8.58 -22.47
N PRO A 433 -27.96 -7.91 -23.53
CA PRO A 433 -28.54 -6.59 -23.39
C PRO A 433 -29.79 -6.62 -22.47
N PRO A 434 -30.03 -5.59 -21.66
CA PRO A 434 -31.22 -5.49 -20.81
C PRO A 434 -32.50 -5.48 -21.67
N LYS A 435 -33.43 -6.41 -21.41
CA LYS A 435 -34.63 -6.60 -22.25
C LYS A 435 -35.88 -5.88 -21.73
N GLN A 436 -35.93 -5.55 -20.44
CA GLN A 436 -37.14 -5.09 -19.74
C GLN A 436 -37.10 -3.61 -19.33
N ARG A 437 -36.02 -2.90 -19.66
CA ARG A 437 -35.80 -1.48 -19.34
C ARG A 437 -35.82 -0.70 -20.67
N GLY A 438 -36.36 0.52 -20.68
CA GLY A 438 -36.58 1.35 -21.88
C GLY A 438 -35.31 1.78 -22.63
N ASP A 439 -35.11 3.09 -22.82
CA ASP A 439 -33.95 3.65 -23.53
C ASP A 439 -32.64 3.51 -22.71
N VAL A 440 -32.07 2.31 -22.71
CA VAL A 440 -30.80 2.01 -22.03
C VAL A 440 -29.62 2.44 -22.92
N LYS A 441 -28.81 3.35 -22.41
CA LYS A 441 -27.64 3.90 -23.08
C LYS A 441 -26.42 3.03 -22.82
N ASN A 442 -25.56 2.89 -23.83
CA ASN A 442 -24.19 2.45 -23.64
C ASN A 442 -23.27 3.67 -23.58
N PHE A 443 -22.08 3.49 -23.04
CA PHE A 443 -21.11 4.58 -22.88
C PHE A 443 -20.52 5.03 -24.22
N ASN A 444 -20.27 4.07 -25.11
CA ASN A 444 -19.52 4.27 -26.34
C ASN A 444 -20.21 5.17 -27.37
N ASP A 445 -21.55 5.19 -27.38
CA ASP A 445 -22.35 6.03 -28.26
C ASP A 445 -22.39 7.51 -27.83
N PHE A 446 -22.08 7.81 -26.56
CA PHE A 446 -22.23 9.15 -25.98
C PHE A 446 -20.90 9.79 -25.58
N ALA A 447 -19.89 8.99 -25.29
CA ALA A 447 -18.57 9.51 -24.95
C ALA A 447 -17.75 9.85 -26.20
N HIS A 448 -16.70 10.65 -25.98
CA HIS A 448 -15.72 10.95 -26.99
C HIS A 448 -14.32 10.98 -26.36
N LEU A 449 -13.40 10.21 -26.90
CA LEU A 449 -11.98 10.27 -26.57
C LEU A 449 -11.20 10.82 -27.76
N SER A 450 -10.36 11.83 -27.50
CA SER A 450 -9.43 12.30 -28.52
C SER A 450 -8.44 11.18 -28.88
N PRO A 451 -7.85 11.17 -30.10
CA PRO A 451 -6.82 10.20 -30.44
C PRO A 451 -5.67 10.12 -29.43
N HIS A 452 -5.35 11.24 -28.77
CA HIS A 452 -4.34 11.31 -27.73
C HIS A 452 -4.80 10.65 -26.42
N ASP A 453 -6.05 10.86 -26.00
CA ASP A 453 -6.60 10.25 -24.77
C ASP A 453 -6.85 8.76 -24.90
N LYS A 454 -6.89 8.22 -26.12
CA LYS A 454 -6.99 6.78 -26.38
C LYS A 454 -5.67 6.03 -26.20
N ILE A 455 -4.54 6.73 -26.02
CA ILE A 455 -3.22 6.11 -25.95
C ILE A 455 -2.95 5.57 -24.54
N VAL A 456 -2.93 4.25 -24.41
CA VAL A 456 -2.40 3.56 -23.21
C VAL A 456 -0.91 3.30 -23.41
N LEU A 457 -0.07 4.16 -22.85
CA LEU A 457 1.38 4.04 -22.99
C LEU A 457 1.95 2.96 -22.07
N PRO A 458 2.94 2.16 -22.55
CA PRO A 458 3.80 1.37 -21.69
C PRO A 458 4.44 2.26 -20.62
N ARG A 459 4.60 1.74 -19.39
CA ARG A 459 5.04 2.52 -18.23
C ARG A 459 6.39 3.19 -18.47
N HIS A 460 7.36 2.51 -19.08
CA HIS A 460 8.66 3.11 -19.38
C HIS A 460 8.59 4.17 -20.48
N ILE A 461 7.67 4.08 -21.47
CA ILE A 461 7.46 5.14 -22.47
C ILE A 461 6.72 6.31 -21.85
N PHE A 462 5.75 6.07 -20.97
CA PHE A 462 5.12 7.16 -20.22
C PHE A 462 6.17 7.93 -19.41
N LEU A 463 7.02 7.21 -18.66
CA LEU A 463 8.15 7.80 -17.94
C LEU A 463 9.17 8.45 -18.87
N ASP A 464 9.49 7.85 -20.01
CA ASP A 464 10.41 8.39 -21.02
C ASP A 464 9.80 9.58 -21.76
N GLN A 465 8.49 9.63 -21.96
CA GLN A 465 7.79 10.81 -22.49
C GLN A 465 7.78 11.92 -21.47
N LEU A 466 7.58 11.65 -20.17
CA LEU A 466 7.85 12.63 -19.13
C LEU A 466 9.31 13.11 -19.19
N ARG A 467 10.28 12.20 -19.43
CA ARG A 467 11.72 12.51 -19.63
C ARG A 467 12.10 13.08 -21.01
N ARG A 468 11.23 13.07 -22.04
CA ARG A 468 11.51 13.59 -23.40
C ARG A 468 10.73 14.86 -23.67
N LEU A 469 9.56 14.99 -23.07
CA LEU A 469 8.91 16.28 -22.90
C LEU A 469 9.83 17.17 -22.08
N SER A 470 10.56 16.61 -21.10
CA SER A 470 11.64 17.29 -20.38
C SER A 470 12.76 17.73 -21.33
N VAL A 471 13.37 16.81 -22.08
CA VAL A 471 14.51 17.11 -22.97
C VAL A 471 14.06 17.36 -24.42
N LYS A 472 13.88 18.64 -24.79
CA LYS A 472 14.18 19.09 -26.16
C LYS A 472 15.41 19.99 -26.14
N GLU A 473 16.45 19.50 -26.82
CA GLU A 473 17.74 20.13 -27.16
C GLU A 473 18.66 20.46 -25.97
N ASP A 474 19.32 19.44 -25.41
CA ASP A 474 20.73 19.16 -25.70
C ASP A 474 21.31 18.08 -24.76
N SER A 475 22.14 17.21 -25.36
CA SER A 475 22.95 16.15 -24.77
C SER A 475 22.24 14.87 -24.27
N CYS A 476 22.68 13.77 -24.86
CA CYS A 476 22.43 12.40 -24.45
C CYS A 476 23.09 12.16 -23.09
N SER A 477 22.34 12.00 -22.01
CA SER A 477 22.86 11.53 -20.73
C SER A 477 22.28 10.15 -20.42
N LEU A 478 23.17 9.16 -20.39
CA LEU A 478 22.98 7.85 -19.79
C LEU A 478 22.36 8.00 -18.39
N GLU A 479 21.49 7.06 -17.99
CA GLU A 479 21.04 6.97 -16.59
C GLU A 479 22.28 6.98 -15.68
N PRO A 480 22.33 7.83 -14.63
CA PRO A 480 23.49 7.89 -13.77
C PRO A 480 23.64 6.56 -13.04
N GLU A 481 24.72 5.83 -13.34
CA GLU A 481 25.09 4.63 -12.59
C GLU A 481 25.25 4.99 -11.10
N PRO A 482 24.86 4.09 -10.18
CA PRO A 482 25.06 4.31 -8.76
C PRO A 482 26.55 4.58 -8.47
N PRO A 483 26.88 5.49 -7.55
CA PRO A 483 28.27 5.82 -7.25
C PRO A 483 29.08 4.57 -6.90
N ALA A 484 30.33 4.47 -7.36
CA ALA A 484 31.19 3.31 -7.11
C ALA A 484 31.32 2.95 -5.61
N SER A 485 31.25 3.94 -4.72
CA SER A 485 31.24 3.73 -3.26
C SER A 485 30.00 2.98 -2.77
N MET A 486 28.86 3.19 -3.42
CA MET A 486 27.59 2.52 -3.09
C MET A 486 27.65 1.05 -3.47
N MET A 487 28.16 0.76 -4.68
CA MET A 487 28.41 -0.62 -5.13
C MET A 487 29.38 -1.37 -4.20
N GLN A 488 30.47 -0.72 -3.78
CA GLN A 488 31.42 -1.35 -2.83
C GLN A 488 30.81 -1.62 -1.45
N LEU A 489 30.00 -0.70 -0.92
CA LEU A 489 29.31 -0.89 0.35
C LEU A 489 28.28 -2.02 0.25
N HIS A 490 27.60 -2.12 -0.89
CA HIS A 490 26.71 -3.21 -1.20
C HIS A 490 27.43 -4.57 -1.16
N ASP A 491 28.56 -4.72 -1.87
CA ASP A 491 29.37 -5.95 -1.87
C ASP A 491 29.79 -6.37 -0.45
N ILE A 492 30.11 -5.39 0.41
CA ILE A 492 30.47 -5.63 1.82
C ILE A 492 29.26 -6.14 2.61
N THR A 493 28.08 -5.57 2.39
CA THR A 493 26.86 -5.87 3.18
C THR A 493 26.18 -7.18 2.79
N GLU A 494 26.60 -7.83 1.70
CA GLU A 494 26.17 -9.18 1.35
C GLU A 494 26.46 -10.23 2.42
N ARG A 495 27.48 -10.01 3.26
CA ARG A 495 27.83 -10.88 4.38
C ARG A 495 27.26 -10.31 5.68
N PRO A 496 26.69 -11.13 6.59
CA PRO A 496 26.17 -10.65 7.88
C PRO A 496 27.17 -9.81 8.68
N THR A 497 28.45 -10.21 8.66
CA THR A 497 29.54 -9.47 9.33
C THR A 497 29.78 -8.10 8.71
N GLY A 498 29.70 -7.97 7.39
CA GLY A 498 29.85 -6.70 6.68
C GLY A 498 28.62 -5.81 6.85
N TRP A 499 27.42 -6.38 6.88
CA TRP A 499 26.20 -5.64 7.22
C TRP A 499 26.26 -5.02 8.62
N LEU A 500 26.68 -5.81 9.62
CA LEU A 500 26.89 -5.32 10.99
C LEU A 500 27.99 -4.25 11.05
N GLN A 501 29.02 -4.38 10.22
CA GLN A 501 30.07 -3.37 10.12
C GLN A 501 29.58 -2.08 9.48
N LEU A 502 28.69 -2.16 8.48
CA LEU A 502 28.01 -0.99 7.93
C LEU A 502 27.18 -0.32 9.03
N VAL A 503 26.34 -1.05 9.76
CA VAL A 503 25.53 -0.50 10.87
C VAL A 503 26.41 0.20 11.90
N LYS A 504 27.48 -0.45 12.36
CA LYS A 504 28.46 0.17 13.28
C LYS A 504 29.06 1.44 12.68
N SER A 505 29.36 1.45 11.39
CA SER A 505 29.92 2.61 10.71
C SER A 505 28.89 3.73 10.59
N LEU A 506 27.64 3.44 10.22
CA LEU A 506 26.55 4.41 10.15
C LEU A 506 26.30 5.07 11.51
N ILE A 507 26.26 4.28 12.59
CA ILE A 507 26.14 4.79 13.97
C ILE A 507 27.26 5.79 14.28
N ASN A 508 28.49 5.48 13.89
CA ASN A 508 29.67 6.24 14.30
C ASN A 508 30.06 7.40 13.37
N VAL A 509 29.76 7.33 12.08
CA VAL A 509 30.30 8.23 11.06
C VAL A 509 29.31 9.32 10.67
N VAL A 510 28.02 8.99 10.52
CA VAL A 510 27.04 9.94 9.96
C VAL A 510 26.89 11.15 10.90
N PRO A 511 27.23 12.38 10.45
CA PRO A 511 27.25 13.57 11.30
C PRO A 511 25.86 13.99 11.74
N LEU A 512 25.76 14.55 12.96
CA LEU A 512 24.48 14.98 13.54
C LEU A 512 23.94 16.20 12.79
N GLU A 513 24.82 17.15 12.52
CA GLU A 513 24.59 18.46 11.92
C GLU A 513 24.25 18.45 10.42
N HIS A 514 24.44 17.32 9.72
CA HIS A 514 24.15 17.25 8.30
C HIS A 514 22.65 16.99 8.07
N PRO A 515 21.94 17.87 7.32
CA PRO A 515 20.48 17.80 7.18
C PRO A 515 19.99 16.55 6.46
N MET A 516 20.83 15.93 5.62
CA MET A 516 20.55 14.65 4.95
C MET A 516 21.15 13.43 5.65
N GLY A 517 21.74 13.60 6.84
CA GLY A 517 22.36 12.48 7.57
C GLY A 517 21.41 11.28 7.75
N PRO A 518 20.19 11.48 8.27
CA PRO A 518 19.19 10.41 8.38
C PRO A 518 18.80 9.80 7.03
N ASN A 519 18.65 10.61 5.98
CA ASN A 519 18.35 10.12 4.63
C ASN A 519 19.47 9.23 4.07
N VAL A 520 20.73 9.55 4.35
CA VAL A 520 21.88 8.71 3.96
C VAL A 520 21.85 7.36 4.68
N ILE A 521 21.48 7.32 5.97
CA ILE A 521 21.30 6.07 6.71
C ILE A 521 20.19 5.23 6.05
N LEU A 522 19.04 5.83 5.75
CA LEU A 522 17.94 5.14 5.08
C LEU A 522 18.39 4.59 3.73
N LEU A 523 18.97 5.43 2.87
CA LEU A 523 19.41 5.06 1.52
C LEU A 523 20.40 3.89 1.55
N LEU A 524 21.42 3.96 2.40
CA LEU A 524 22.44 2.91 2.48
C LEU A 524 21.92 1.61 3.07
N LEU A 525 20.95 1.68 3.99
CA LEU A 525 20.28 0.48 4.50
C LEU A 525 19.30 -0.10 3.47
N ASP A 526 18.58 0.74 2.72
CA ASP A 526 17.63 0.32 1.70
C ASP A 526 18.33 -0.44 0.58
N ASP A 527 19.43 0.11 0.08
CA ASP A 527 20.29 -0.54 -0.91
C ASP A 527 21.00 -1.79 -0.36
N SER A 528 21.07 -1.95 0.97
CA SER A 528 21.66 -3.14 1.58
C SER A 528 20.66 -4.31 1.67
N PRO A 529 21.16 -5.57 1.58
CA PRO A 529 20.41 -6.75 1.95
C PRO A 529 19.71 -6.62 3.31
N LEU A 530 18.53 -7.21 3.44
CA LEU A 530 17.87 -7.29 4.74
C LEU A 530 18.70 -8.14 5.72
N PRO A 531 18.84 -7.72 6.98
CA PRO A 531 19.67 -8.42 7.96
C PRO A 531 19.07 -9.77 8.35
N THR A 532 19.95 -10.70 8.73
CA THR A 532 19.52 -11.96 9.37
C THR A 532 18.97 -11.70 10.78
N LYS A 533 18.11 -12.57 11.32
CA LYS A 533 17.61 -12.47 12.72
C LYS A 533 18.74 -12.30 13.73
N GLU A 534 19.84 -13.02 13.55
CA GLU A 534 21.03 -12.87 14.40
C GLU A 534 21.65 -11.48 14.27
N SER A 535 21.82 -10.94 13.05
CA SER A 535 22.35 -9.59 12.85
C SER A 535 21.42 -8.52 13.42
N MET A 536 20.11 -8.74 13.33
CA MET A 536 19.09 -7.88 13.94
C MET A 536 19.18 -7.86 15.46
N LEU A 537 19.26 -9.04 16.09
CA LEU A 537 19.43 -9.16 17.55
C LEU A 537 20.77 -8.59 18.01
N GLN A 538 21.86 -8.85 17.29
CA GLN A 538 23.16 -8.24 17.57
C GLN A 538 23.11 -6.72 17.43
N THR A 539 22.34 -6.18 16.49
CA THR A 539 22.11 -4.73 16.38
C THR A 539 21.33 -4.20 17.57
N ALA A 540 20.32 -4.93 18.06
CA ALA A 540 19.62 -4.59 19.29
C ALA A 540 20.57 -4.60 20.51
N ASP A 541 21.59 -5.45 20.52
CA ASP A 541 22.65 -5.44 21.55
C ASP A 541 23.67 -4.30 21.38
N MET A 542 23.68 -3.62 20.22
CA MET A 542 24.52 -2.42 20.00
C MET A 542 23.94 -1.15 20.61
N ILE A 543 22.93 -1.24 21.50
CA ILE A 543 22.48 -0.10 22.31
C ILE A 543 23.74 0.63 22.80
N PRO A 544 23.92 1.92 22.43
CA PRO A 544 25.14 2.65 22.75
C PRO A 544 25.39 2.62 24.27
N GLN A 545 26.28 1.73 24.72
CA GLN A 545 26.57 1.60 26.16
C GLN A 545 27.17 2.90 26.67
N PHE A 546 26.57 3.40 27.75
CA PHE A 546 26.70 4.74 28.28
C PHE A 546 28.14 5.23 28.48
N SER A 547 28.45 6.34 27.84
CA SER A 547 29.25 7.41 28.44
C SER A 547 28.87 8.73 27.75
N HIS A 548 28.72 9.80 28.55
CA HIS A 548 28.54 11.20 28.10
C HIS A 548 29.80 11.75 27.39
N GLY A 549 30.42 10.96 26.51
CA GLY A 549 31.57 11.33 25.72
C GLY A 549 31.21 12.11 24.45
N ARG A 550 32.24 12.60 23.73
CA ARG A 550 32.07 13.29 22.44
C ARG A 550 31.34 12.39 21.45
N GLY A 551 30.32 12.93 20.77
CA GLY A 551 29.54 12.21 19.76
C GLY A 551 28.44 11.29 20.31
N PHE A 552 28.05 11.42 21.59
CA PHE A 552 26.93 10.67 22.18
C PHE A 552 25.61 10.90 21.41
N ALA A 553 25.17 12.15 21.25
CA ALA A 553 23.92 12.48 20.54
C ALA A 553 23.90 11.94 19.10
N ARG A 554 25.01 12.10 18.36
CA ARG A 554 25.18 11.54 17.01
C ARG A 554 24.92 10.03 16.96
N ARG A 555 25.58 9.26 17.84
CA ARG A 555 25.43 7.79 17.85
C ARG A 555 24.02 7.37 18.20
N ASN A 556 23.41 8.00 19.21
CA ASN A 556 22.04 7.70 19.61
C ASN A 556 21.03 8.04 18.50
N ARG A 557 21.15 9.22 17.87
CA ARG A 557 20.32 9.64 16.73
C ARG A 557 20.40 8.63 15.59
N ASN A 558 21.62 8.30 15.16
CA ASN A 558 21.84 7.37 14.06
C ASN A 558 21.28 5.98 14.39
N PHE A 559 21.47 5.50 15.63
CA PHE A 559 20.91 4.22 16.06
C PHE A 559 19.38 4.22 16.03
N CYS A 560 18.72 5.31 16.46
CA CYS A 560 17.25 5.41 16.38
C CYS A 560 16.75 5.43 14.93
N VAL A 561 17.45 6.10 14.01
CA VAL A 561 17.12 6.05 12.56
C VAL A 561 17.21 4.62 12.03
N ILE A 562 18.26 3.88 12.41
CA ILE A 562 18.45 2.48 12.02
C ILE A 562 17.33 1.60 12.58
N LEU A 563 16.98 1.75 13.86
CA LEU A 563 15.87 1.03 14.48
C LEU A 563 14.53 1.33 13.78
N GLY A 564 14.26 2.60 13.46
CA GLY A 564 13.06 2.99 12.71
C GLY A 564 13.03 2.40 11.30
N CYS A 565 14.17 2.37 10.60
CA CYS A 565 14.31 1.73 9.29
C CYS A 565 14.04 0.23 9.36
N LEU A 566 14.60 -0.46 10.36
CA LEU A 566 14.35 -1.88 10.59
C LEU A 566 12.87 -2.13 10.91
N ALA A 567 12.27 -1.32 11.78
CA ALA A 567 10.86 -1.45 12.14
C ALA A 567 9.92 -1.27 10.93
N ASP A 568 10.24 -0.36 10.00
CA ASP A 568 9.44 -0.09 8.79
C ASP A 568 9.59 -1.18 7.72
N ARG A 569 10.78 -1.82 7.64
CA ARG A 569 11.06 -2.88 6.65
C ARG A 569 10.69 -4.28 7.12
N LEU A 570 10.49 -4.46 8.42
CA LEU A 570 10.15 -5.74 9.02
C LEU A 570 8.67 -5.76 9.36
N ALA A 571 7.93 -6.69 8.77
CA ALA A 571 6.56 -6.96 9.14
C ALA A 571 6.48 -8.09 10.18
N GLY A 572 5.38 -8.08 10.95
CA GLY A 572 5.02 -9.16 11.86
C GLY A 572 6.07 -9.43 12.95
N PRO A 573 6.22 -10.71 13.36
CA PRO A 573 7.06 -11.11 14.49
C PRO A 573 8.55 -10.81 14.41
N ASN A 574 9.13 -10.57 13.22
CA ASN A 574 10.50 -10.07 13.13
C ASN A 574 10.63 -8.65 13.72
N SER A 575 9.64 -7.80 13.46
CA SER A 575 9.56 -6.46 14.08
C SER A 575 9.36 -6.57 15.58
N VAL A 576 8.52 -7.51 16.02
CA VAL A 576 8.28 -7.81 17.45
C VAL A 576 9.54 -8.30 18.15
N ALA A 577 10.32 -9.16 17.50
CA ALA A 577 11.55 -9.73 18.07
C ALA A 577 12.64 -8.67 18.31
N ILE A 578 12.71 -7.63 17.48
CA ILE A 578 13.68 -6.54 17.67
C ILE A 578 13.28 -5.61 18.81
N LEU A 579 11.98 -5.38 19.02
CA LEU A 579 11.48 -4.54 20.10
C LEU A 579 11.55 -5.25 21.46
N SER A 580 12.77 -5.61 21.85
CA SER A 580 13.07 -6.14 23.19
C SER A 580 12.80 -5.10 24.27
N ASP A 581 12.60 -5.56 25.50
CA ASP A 581 12.45 -4.69 26.68
C ASP A 581 13.59 -3.66 26.80
N ASN A 582 14.81 -4.03 26.39
CA ASN A 582 15.96 -3.13 26.43
C ASN A 582 15.86 -2.02 25.39
N ILE A 583 15.47 -2.35 24.16
CA ILE A 583 15.27 -1.38 23.08
C ILE A 583 14.09 -0.46 23.42
N LEU A 584 13.00 -1.02 23.92
CA LEU A 584 11.84 -0.23 24.31
C LEU A 584 12.18 0.74 25.45
N LYS A 585 12.88 0.27 26.49
CA LYS A 585 13.36 1.15 27.58
C LYS A 585 14.32 2.22 27.07
N TYR A 586 15.21 1.87 26.13
CA TYR A 586 16.12 2.82 25.50
C TYR A 586 15.37 3.92 24.73
N LEU A 587 14.44 3.53 23.85
CA LEU A 587 13.64 4.48 23.06
C LEU A 587 12.77 5.38 23.94
N LEU A 588 12.12 4.82 24.97
CA LEU A 588 11.31 5.59 25.91
C LEU A 588 12.17 6.50 26.81
N GLY A 589 13.35 6.04 27.23
CA GLY A 589 14.30 6.82 28.04
C GLY A 589 14.87 8.03 27.29
N ASN A 590 14.89 7.98 25.96
CA ASN A 590 15.30 9.09 25.11
C ASN A 590 14.22 10.18 24.94
N LEU A 591 13.01 9.99 25.49
CA LEU A 591 11.90 10.95 25.38
C LEU A 591 11.88 11.99 26.52
N ASP A 592 12.94 12.05 27.32
CA ASP A 592 13.13 13.06 28.36
C ASP A 592 13.45 14.43 27.73
N GLU A 593 12.88 15.52 28.26
CA GLU A 593 13.10 16.90 27.78
C GLU A 593 14.56 17.34 27.86
N ASP A 594 15.36 16.74 28.76
CA ASP A 594 16.80 17.01 28.87
C ASP A 594 17.65 16.29 27.80
N THR A 595 17.04 15.39 27.02
CA THR A 595 17.72 14.66 25.94
C THR A 595 18.03 15.60 24.76
N ASN A 596 18.95 15.22 23.88
CA ASN A 596 19.14 15.97 22.64
C ASN A 596 17.88 15.85 21.74
N PRO A 597 17.31 16.94 21.20
CA PRO A 597 16.05 16.88 20.44
C PRO A 597 16.08 16.01 19.19
N ASP A 598 17.23 15.85 18.51
CA ASP A 598 17.34 14.91 17.38
C ASP A 598 17.16 13.47 17.86
N VAL A 599 17.74 13.12 19.01
CA VAL A 599 17.60 11.78 19.59
C VAL A 599 16.15 11.54 20.02
N MET A 600 15.49 12.53 20.62
CA MET A 600 14.06 12.45 20.94
C MET A 600 13.23 12.21 19.68
N LEU A 601 13.43 13.03 18.64
CA LEU A 601 12.67 12.97 17.39
C LEU A 601 12.76 11.59 16.74
N PHE A 602 13.98 11.08 16.55
CA PHE A 602 14.16 9.79 15.90
C PHE A 602 13.79 8.60 16.80
N SER A 603 13.79 8.76 18.13
CA SER A 603 13.23 7.76 19.04
C SER A 603 11.70 7.70 18.91
N LEU A 604 11.02 8.85 18.81
CA LEU A 604 9.59 8.93 18.55
C LEU A 604 9.22 8.29 17.21
N ILE A 605 9.94 8.64 16.14
CA ILE A 605 9.72 8.07 14.81
C ILE A 605 9.94 6.54 14.86
N ALA A 606 10.99 6.06 15.52
CA ALA A 606 11.20 4.62 15.66
C ALA A 606 10.04 3.92 16.40
N LEU A 607 9.55 4.49 17.51
CA LEU A 607 8.39 3.95 18.24
C LEU A 607 7.13 3.93 17.37
N GLU A 608 6.91 4.97 16.57
CA GLU A 608 5.82 5.03 15.60
C GLU A 608 5.94 3.91 14.55
N LYS A 609 7.15 3.72 13.99
CA LYS A 609 7.41 2.65 13.01
C LYS A 609 7.19 1.26 13.61
N PHE A 610 7.64 1.01 14.84
CA PHE A 610 7.34 -0.25 15.54
C PHE A 610 5.84 -0.43 15.77
N ALA A 611 5.10 0.63 16.06
CA ALA A 611 3.66 0.57 16.32
C ALA A 611 2.79 0.36 15.06
N GLN A 612 3.40 0.17 13.88
CA GLN A 612 2.68 -0.30 12.70
C GLN A 612 2.15 -1.73 12.87
N THR A 613 2.81 -2.58 13.67
CA THR A 613 2.26 -3.89 14.06
C THR A 613 1.40 -3.77 15.31
N SER A 614 0.31 -4.53 15.37
CA SER A 614 -0.66 -4.47 16.47
C SER A 614 -0.04 -4.90 17.81
N GLU A 615 0.85 -5.89 17.80
CA GLU A 615 1.54 -6.42 18.99
C GLU A 615 2.53 -5.42 19.58
N ASN A 616 3.37 -4.79 18.75
CA ASN A 616 4.30 -3.77 19.20
C ASN A 616 3.55 -2.54 19.68
N LYS A 617 2.49 -2.12 18.97
CA LYS A 617 1.62 -1.02 19.39
C LYS A 617 1.05 -1.27 20.79
N ALA A 618 0.54 -2.48 21.06
CA ALA A 618 0.04 -2.87 22.37
C ALA A 618 1.14 -2.84 23.45
N THR A 619 2.33 -3.36 23.13
CA THR A 619 3.49 -3.42 24.04
C THR A 619 4.00 -2.02 24.41
N ILE A 620 4.13 -1.13 23.43
CA ILE A 620 4.53 0.27 23.63
C ILE A 620 3.46 1.00 24.46
N LYS A 621 2.18 0.84 24.11
CA LYS A 621 1.06 1.46 24.85
C LYS A 621 1.01 0.99 26.30
N HIS A 622 1.27 -0.29 26.57
CA HIS A 622 1.38 -0.81 27.93
C HIS A 622 2.54 -0.16 28.70
N SER A 623 3.72 -0.09 28.08
CA SER A 623 4.91 0.51 28.71
C SER A 623 4.74 2.00 29.00
N LEU A 624 4.14 2.76 28.09
CA LEU A 624 3.80 4.17 28.30
C LEU A 624 2.83 4.38 29.47
N LYS A 625 1.88 3.45 29.70
CA LYS A 625 0.94 3.50 30.83
C LYS A 625 1.61 3.24 32.19
N LEU A 626 2.73 2.53 32.20
CA LEU A 626 3.48 2.23 33.44
C LEU A 626 4.37 3.41 33.89
N LEU A 627 4.65 4.36 33.00
CA LEU A 627 5.41 5.56 33.35
C LEU A 627 4.56 6.50 34.22
N PRO A 628 5.16 7.18 35.22
CA PRO A 628 4.42 8.08 36.12
C PRO A 628 3.80 9.27 35.37
N ASN A 629 4.48 9.74 34.33
CA ASN A 629 3.99 10.76 33.40
C ASN A 629 4.21 10.24 31.98
N ASN A 630 3.23 10.44 31.09
CA ASN A 630 3.39 10.10 29.68
C ASN A 630 4.28 11.16 28.99
N PRO A 631 5.48 10.80 28.51
CA PRO A 631 6.42 11.76 27.93
C PRO A 631 5.88 12.45 26.67
N LEU A 632 5.01 11.78 25.91
CA LEU A 632 4.43 12.35 24.69
C LEU A 632 3.59 13.59 24.98
N VAL A 633 2.90 13.63 26.13
CA VAL A 633 2.06 14.77 26.55
C VAL A 633 2.93 15.99 26.90
N ALA A 634 4.12 15.75 27.43
CA ALA A 634 5.08 16.82 27.71
C ALA A 634 5.65 17.37 26.38
N LEU A 635 6.13 16.47 25.52
CA LEU A 635 6.72 16.82 24.22
C LEU A 635 5.75 17.51 23.26
N GLU A 636 4.46 17.16 23.27
CA GLU A 636 3.41 17.80 22.47
C GLU A 636 3.35 19.33 22.67
N ARG A 637 3.75 19.85 23.82
CA ARG A 637 3.71 21.31 24.11
C ARG A 637 4.62 22.12 23.18
N HIS A 638 5.57 21.48 22.52
CA HIS A 638 6.54 22.12 21.65
C HIS A 638 6.05 22.34 20.20
N ILE A 639 4.79 22.07 19.87
CA ILE A 639 4.22 22.26 18.51
C ILE A 639 4.42 23.67 17.92
N ASN A 640 4.59 24.70 18.77
CA ASN A 640 4.82 26.09 18.35
C ASN A 640 6.19 26.62 18.83
N SER A 641 7.12 25.72 19.15
CA SER A 641 8.48 26.09 19.56
C SER A 641 9.17 26.95 18.49
N ARG A 642 9.95 27.94 18.95
CA ARG A 642 10.85 28.71 18.08
C ARG A 642 12.09 27.92 17.69
N ASP A 643 12.44 26.91 18.47
CA ASP A 643 13.39 25.88 18.08
C ASP A 643 12.66 24.91 17.14
N PHE A 644 13.03 24.95 15.85
CA PHE A 644 12.42 24.14 14.81
C PHE A 644 12.66 22.64 15.00
N LEU A 645 13.72 22.22 15.69
CA LEU A 645 13.93 20.81 15.99
C LEU A 645 12.96 20.34 17.08
N MET A 646 12.79 21.12 18.15
CA MET A 646 11.76 20.84 19.15
C MET A 646 10.34 20.94 18.60
N ARG A 647 10.11 21.80 17.60
CA ARG A 647 8.84 21.85 16.87
C ARG A 647 8.52 20.54 16.16
N GLN A 648 9.52 19.93 15.52
CA GLN A 648 9.37 18.60 14.91
C GLN A 648 9.02 17.54 15.97
N VAL A 649 9.71 17.55 17.11
CA VAL A 649 9.42 16.66 18.25
C VAL A 649 7.97 16.82 18.71
N GLY A 650 7.50 18.04 18.92
CA GLY A 650 6.12 18.31 19.31
C GLY A 650 5.10 17.88 18.26
N PHE A 651 5.40 18.08 16.97
CA PHE A 651 4.56 17.62 15.86
C PHE A 651 4.41 16.09 15.88
N CYS A 652 5.52 15.35 15.97
CA CYS A 652 5.52 13.88 16.00
C CYS A 652 4.88 13.32 17.27
N ALA A 653 5.10 13.95 18.43
CA ALA A 653 4.46 13.55 19.69
C ALA A 653 2.94 13.68 19.62
N ARG A 654 2.44 14.81 19.11
CA ARG A 654 1.00 15.03 18.86
C ARG A 654 0.43 14.01 17.88
N TRP A 655 1.14 13.77 16.77
CA TRP A 655 0.74 12.75 15.79
C TRP A 655 0.61 11.37 16.41
N CYS A 656 1.59 10.97 17.24
CA CYS A 656 1.57 9.71 17.96
C CYS A 656 0.39 9.61 18.94
N LEU A 657 0.10 10.66 19.70
CA LEU A 657 -1.04 10.71 20.63
C LEU A 657 -2.39 10.64 19.93
N ASP A 658 -2.49 11.16 18.71
CA ASP A 658 -3.72 11.11 17.93
C ASP A 658 -3.90 9.77 17.18
N ASN A 659 -2.84 9.12 16.69
CA ASN A 659 -2.97 7.97 15.77
C ASN A 659 -2.58 6.61 16.39
N TYR A 660 -1.59 6.57 17.29
CA TYR A 660 -0.98 5.31 17.74
C TYR A 660 -1.18 5.07 19.24
N PHE A 661 -0.88 6.06 20.08
CA PHE A 661 -0.82 5.94 21.54
C PHE A 661 -1.87 6.82 22.22
N THR A 662 -3.13 6.66 21.81
CA THR A 662 -4.27 7.42 22.32
C THR A 662 -4.46 7.28 23.83
N LEU A 663 -4.89 8.38 24.46
CA LEU A 663 -5.17 8.50 25.89
C LEU A 663 -6.63 8.90 26.11
N ASP A 664 -7.36 8.12 26.91
CA ASP A 664 -8.79 8.32 27.15
C ASP A 664 -9.11 9.68 27.81
N THR A 665 -8.13 10.27 28.49
CA THR A 665 -8.25 11.56 29.18
C THR A 665 -7.89 12.78 28.32
N ARG A 666 -7.38 12.56 27.10
CA ARG A 666 -6.93 13.61 26.18
C ARG A 666 -7.88 13.70 24.98
N LYS A 667 -8.39 14.89 24.70
CA LYS A 667 -9.16 15.18 23.46
C LYS A 667 -8.25 15.10 22.24
N TYR A 668 -8.81 14.73 21.08
CA TYR A 668 -8.03 14.71 19.86
C TYR A 668 -7.68 16.12 19.41
N SER A 669 -6.54 16.29 18.75
CA SER A 669 -6.07 17.63 18.39
C SER A 669 -7.00 18.35 17.42
N TYR A 670 -7.69 17.63 16.53
CA TYR A 670 -8.65 18.21 15.59
C TYR A 670 -9.88 18.81 16.28
N GLU A 671 -10.20 18.37 17.51
CA GLU A 671 -11.32 18.90 18.31
C GLU A 671 -10.95 20.21 19.03
N MET A 672 -9.65 20.51 19.13
CA MET A 672 -9.11 21.58 19.96
C MET A 672 -8.53 22.74 19.14
N VAL A 673 -8.25 22.51 17.86
CA VAL A 673 -7.62 23.49 16.99
C VAL A 673 -8.62 24.56 16.53
N ASP A 674 -8.18 25.82 16.54
CA ASP A 674 -8.98 26.93 16.02
C ASP A 674 -8.81 27.06 14.50
N LEU A 675 -9.92 26.87 13.78
CA LEU A 675 -9.99 26.90 12.30
C LEU A 675 -10.83 28.08 11.78
N THR A 676 -11.20 29.03 12.66
CA THR A 676 -12.05 30.18 12.32
C THR A 676 -11.46 31.01 11.18
N SER A 677 -10.14 31.20 11.18
CA SER A 677 -9.40 31.96 10.18
C SER A 677 -8.95 31.15 8.97
N VAL A 678 -9.18 29.83 8.94
CA VAL A 678 -8.65 28.92 7.90
C VAL A 678 -9.72 28.62 6.86
N ASN A 679 -9.57 29.14 5.65
CA ASN A 679 -10.47 28.90 4.51
C ASN A 679 -9.83 28.06 3.41
N VAL A 680 -8.53 27.73 3.54
CA VAL A 680 -7.74 26.92 2.62
C VAL A 680 -6.78 26.08 3.44
N MET A 681 -6.58 24.83 3.05
CA MET A 681 -5.60 23.95 3.69
C MET A 681 -4.98 22.99 2.69
N LEU A 682 -4.01 22.21 3.14
CA LEU A 682 -3.52 21.04 2.41
C LEU A 682 -4.64 20.00 2.32
N ASN A 683 -4.84 19.44 1.13
CA ASN A 683 -5.98 18.60 0.83
C ASN A 683 -5.72 17.14 1.23
N THR A 684 -6.35 16.68 2.31
CA THR A 684 -6.28 15.29 2.80
C THR A 684 -6.97 14.27 1.87
N LYS A 685 -7.68 14.74 0.85
CA LYS A 685 -8.28 13.89 -0.21
C LYS A 685 -7.40 13.85 -1.48
N ASP A 686 -6.36 14.66 -1.54
CA ASP A 686 -5.47 14.82 -2.70
C ASP A 686 -4.01 14.93 -2.23
N VAL A 687 -3.56 13.84 -1.60
CA VAL A 687 -2.28 13.70 -0.93
C VAL A 687 -1.79 12.25 -1.08
N SER A 688 -0.48 12.07 -1.15
CA SER A 688 0.14 10.75 -1.09
C SER A 688 -0.06 10.09 0.29
N GLU A 689 -0.10 8.76 0.31
CA GLU A 689 -0.59 7.94 1.43
C GLU A 689 0.06 8.19 2.80
N TYR A 690 1.33 8.59 2.84
CA TYR A 690 2.13 8.64 4.07
C TYR A 690 2.48 10.05 4.56
N LEU A 691 1.95 11.09 3.91
CA LEU A 691 2.18 12.47 4.36
C LEU A 691 1.37 12.78 5.62
N LYS A 692 2.06 13.26 6.67
CA LYS A 692 1.43 13.70 7.92
C LYS A 692 0.98 15.14 7.77
N ILE A 693 -0.31 15.39 7.92
CA ILE A 693 -0.89 16.74 7.90
C ILE A 693 -1.34 17.12 9.31
N SER A 694 -1.02 18.33 9.74
CA SER A 694 -1.45 18.87 11.03
C SER A 694 -2.98 19.02 11.13
N PRO A 695 -3.54 19.08 12.35
CA PRO A 695 -4.97 19.28 12.56
C PRO A 695 -5.53 20.59 11.96
N ASP A 696 -4.71 21.64 11.82
CA ASP A 696 -5.09 22.87 11.12
C ASP A 696 -4.96 22.79 9.59
N GLY A 697 -4.43 21.68 9.07
CA GLY A 697 -4.21 21.47 7.65
C GLY A 697 -3.12 22.35 7.03
N LEU A 698 -2.32 23.04 7.83
CA LEU A 698 -1.34 24.03 7.36
C LEU A 698 0.12 23.59 7.50
N GLU A 699 0.41 22.45 8.11
CA GLU A 699 1.77 21.95 8.31
C GLU A 699 1.85 20.49 7.87
N ALA A 700 2.86 20.15 7.06
CA ALA A 700 3.06 18.81 6.53
C ALA A 700 4.44 18.28 6.90
N ARG A 701 4.50 16.97 7.18
CA ARG A 701 5.74 16.25 7.44
C ARG A 701 5.73 14.88 6.74
N CYS A 702 6.83 14.51 6.11
CA CYS A 702 7.05 13.16 5.59
C CYS A 702 8.05 12.41 6.47
N ASP A 703 7.69 11.23 6.96
CA ASP A 703 8.60 10.27 7.63
C ASP A 703 8.64 8.92 6.89
N ALA A 704 8.13 8.88 5.65
CA ALA A 704 8.22 7.74 4.74
C ALA A 704 9.46 7.85 3.85
N TYR A 705 9.87 6.72 3.27
CA TYR A 705 10.98 6.67 2.32
C TYR A 705 10.62 7.30 0.95
N SER A 706 9.35 7.16 0.55
CA SER A 706 8.82 7.67 -0.71
C SER A 706 8.69 9.20 -0.74
N PHE A 707 8.62 9.74 -1.95
CA PHE A 707 8.52 11.18 -2.21
C PHE A 707 7.07 11.63 -2.19
N GLU A 708 6.56 11.91 -1.00
CA GLU A 708 5.15 12.18 -0.75
C GLU A 708 4.74 13.59 -1.21
N SER A 709 3.58 13.72 -1.84
CA SER A 709 3.13 14.96 -2.48
C SER A 709 1.72 15.36 -2.04
N VAL A 710 1.41 16.66 -2.10
CA VAL A 710 0.09 17.22 -1.73
C VAL A 710 -0.23 18.50 -2.50
N ARG A 711 -1.52 18.70 -2.80
CA ARG A 711 -2.09 19.98 -3.28
C ARG A 711 -2.94 20.63 -2.20
N CYS A 712 -3.16 21.93 -2.26
CA CYS A 712 -4.13 22.61 -1.41
C CYS A 712 -5.58 22.37 -1.85
N THR A 713 -6.56 22.78 -1.05
CA THR A 713 -7.99 22.57 -1.30
C THR A 713 -8.59 23.56 -2.30
N PHE A 714 -7.86 24.59 -2.74
CA PHE A 714 -8.40 25.67 -3.56
C PHE A 714 -7.65 25.85 -4.88
N GLN A 715 -8.39 25.79 -5.98
CA GLN A 715 -7.89 25.95 -7.35
C GLN A 715 -8.01 27.41 -7.80
N VAL A 716 -6.98 27.91 -8.48
CA VAL A 716 -6.98 29.27 -9.05
C VAL A 716 -6.96 29.24 -10.57
N HIS A 717 -7.76 30.11 -11.21
CA HIS A 717 -7.96 30.13 -12.66
C HIS A 717 -7.55 31.45 -13.35
N ALA A 718 -7.56 32.58 -12.64
CA ALA A 718 -7.16 33.88 -13.19
C ALA A 718 -6.64 34.82 -12.08
N GLY A 719 -5.94 35.89 -12.46
CA GLY A 719 -5.37 36.86 -11.51
C GLY A 719 -3.99 36.51 -10.97
N CYS A 720 -3.48 37.36 -10.10
CA CYS A 720 -2.20 37.20 -9.42
C CYS A 720 -2.40 36.68 -7.99
N TRP A 721 -1.75 35.57 -7.65
CA TRP A 721 -1.89 34.85 -6.39
C TRP A 721 -0.56 34.69 -5.67
N TYR A 722 -0.59 34.69 -4.34
CA TYR A 722 0.61 34.51 -3.52
C TYR A 722 0.32 33.69 -2.26
N TYR A 723 1.29 32.87 -1.87
CA TYR A 723 1.33 32.20 -0.57
C TYR A 723 2.77 32.11 -0.08
N GLU A 724 2.92 31.89 1.23
CA GLU A 724 4.23 31.70 1.86
C GLU A 724 4.36 30.32 2.49
N VAL A 725 5.59 29.81 2.55
CA VAL A 725 5.93 28.58 3.22
C VAL A 725 7.09 28.82 4.17
N THR A 726 6.89 28.52 5.44
CA THR A 726 7.96 28.49 6.45
C THR A 726 8.64 27.14 6.42
N ILE A 727 9.93 27.13 6.11
CA ILE A 727 10.77 25.95 6.07
C ILE A 727 11.08 25.53 7.50
N ILE A 728 10.69 24.32 7.91
CA ILE A 728 10.99 23.80 9.25
C ILE A 728 12.25 22.93 9.18
N THR A 729 12.41 22.14 8.12
CA THR A 729 13.63 21.37 7.84
C THR A 729 14.27 21.81 6.52
N PRO A 730 15.61 21.95 6.45
CA PRO A 730 16.30 22.46 5.27
C PRO A 730 16.66 21.38 4.23
N GLY A 731 16.04 20.21 4.27
CA GLY A 731 16.31 19.10 3.35
C GLY A 731 15.54 19.17 2.03
N VAL A 732 15.52 18.06 1.29
CA VAL A 732 14.97 18.01 -0.07
C VAL A 732 13.43 18.06 -0.07
N MET A 733 12.89 19.17 -0.56
CA MET A 733 11.48 19.37 -0.85
C MET A 733 11.36 20.12 -2.16
N GLN A 734 10.24 19.93 -2.85
CA GLN A 734 9.87 20.67 -4.05
C GLN A 734 8.56 21.39 -3.76
N ILE A 735 8.57 22.73 -3.73
CA ILE A 735 7.41 23.53 -3.32
C ILE A 735 7.06 24.52 -4.43
N GLY A 736 5.80 24.54 -4.87
CA GLY A 736 5.37 25.45 -5.93
C GLY A 736 3.95 25.19 -6.41
N TRP A 737 3.76 25.14 -7.72
CA TRP A 737 2.45 25.16 -8.35
C TRP A 737 2.22 23.88 -9.15
N ALA A 738 1.04 23.29 -9.04
CA ALA A 738 0.64 22.12 -9.80
C ALA A 738 -0.84 22.18 -10.19
N THR A 739 -1.22 21.58 -11.31
CA THR A 739 -2.62 21.45 -11.74
C THR A 739 -3.14 20.05 -11.42
N LYS A 740 -4.41 19.74 -11.71
CA LYS A 740 -4.98 18.39 -11.46
C LYS A 740 -4.36 17.31 -12.35
N GLU A 741 -3.78 17.72 -13.47
CA GLU A 741 -3.12 16.85 -14.45
C GLU A 741 -1.74 16.38 -13.98
N SER A 742 -1.14 17.05 -12.98
CA SER A 742 0.09 16.60 -12.32
C SER A 742 -0.20 15.34 -11.49
N LYS A 743 0.67 14.32 -11.64
CA LYS A 743 0.55 13.01 -10.98
C LYS A 743 1.67 12.83 -9.97
N PHE A 744 1.34 12.23 -8.82
CA PHE A 744 2.32 11.88 -7.78
C PHE A 744 2.72 10.42 -7.96
N LEU A 745 3.99 10.14 -8.28
CA LEU A 745 4.54 8.78 -8.31
C LEU A 745 5.55 8.66 -7.17
N SER A 746 5.03 8.51 -5.95
CA SER A 746 5.82 8.66 -4.73
C SER A 746 6.98 7.65 -4.65
N ARG A 747 6.82 6.42 -5.17
CA ARG A 747 7.85 5.36 -5.10
C ARG A 747 8.96 5.53 -6.14
N GLU A 748 8.62 6.13 -7.27
CA GLU A 748 9.56 6.44 -8.35
C GLU A 748 10.26 7.79 -8.16
N GLY A 749 9.89 8.51 -7.09
CA GLY A 749 10.51 9.79 -6.73
C GLY A 749 10.05 10.97 -7.60
N TYR A 750 8.93 10.85 -8.33
CA TYR A 750 8.37 11.96 -9.10
C TYR A 750 7.40 12.77 -8.22
N GLY A 751 7.68 14.06 -8.08
CA GLY A 751 6.86 15.03 -7.36
C GLY A 751 6.55 16.28 -8.17
N ILE A 752 6.28 17.38 -7.48
CA ILE A 752 5.94 18.66 -8.09
C ILE A 752 7.14 19.20 -8.87
N GLY A 753 6.94 19.50 -10.15
CA GLY A 753 7.99 19.94 -11.06
C GLY A 753 8.60 18.81 -11.89
N ASP A 754 8.19 17.56 -11.67
CA ASP A 754 8.67 16.41 -12.46
C ASP A 754 7.76 16.07 -13.65
N ASP A 755 6.81 16.95 -13.98
CA ASP A 755 5.91 16.83 -15.13
C ASP A 755 5.66 18.20 -15.83
N PRO A 756 5.07 18.20 -17.04
CA PRO A 756 4.78 19.45 -17.76
C PRO A 756 3.71 20.35 -17.13
N HIS A 757 3.01 19.89 -16.10
CA HIS A 757 1.83 20.50 -15.49
C HIS A 757 2.11 21.12 -14.11
N SER A 758 3.38 21.13 -13.70
CA SER A 758 3.81 21.61 -12.40
C SER A 758 5.20 22.26 -12.45
N MET A 759 5.48 23.14 -11.49
CA MET A 759 6.77 23.78 -11.32
C MET A 759 7.05 23.99 -9.83
N ALA A 760 8.28 23.68 -9.40
CA ALA A 760 8.65 23.76 -8.00
C ALA A 760 10.01 24.42 -7.76
N PHE A 761 10.12 25.03 -6.60
CA PHE A 761 11.36 25.52 -6.02
C PHE A 761 11.93 24.46 -5.06
N ASP A 762 13.22 24.16 -5.20
CA ASP A 762 13.99 23.28 -4.33
C ASP A 762 15.17 24.06 -3.72
N GLY A 763 14.98 24.50 -2.49
CA GLY A 763 15.99 25.30 -1.78
C GLY A 763 17.14 24.47 -1.21
N CYS A 764 17.07 23.14 -1.20
CA CYS A 764 18.15 22.28 -0.68
C CYS A 764 19.22 22.06 -1.76
N ARG A 765 18.77 21.69 -2.95
CA ARG A 765 19.59 21.45 -4.14
C ARG A 765 19.84 22.73 -4.95
N GLN A 766 19.13 23.80 -4.64
CA GLN A 766 19.20 25.11 -5.30
C GLN A 766 18.73 25.05 -6.77
N LEU A 767 17.58 24.38 -6.97
CA LEU A 767 17.04 24.06 -8.27
C LEU A 767 15.60 24.56 -8.41
N ILE A 768 15.22 24.92 -9.62
CA ILE A 768 13.83 25.04 -10.05
C ILE A 768 13.52 23.81 -10.90
N TRP A 769 12.56 23.02 -10.45
CA TRP A 769 12.10 21.84 -11.16
C TRP A 769 10.92 22.19 -12.04
N TYR A 770 11.00 21.81 -13.31
CA TYR A 770 9.91 21.86 -14.26
C TYR A 770 10.10 20.72 -15.24
N ASN A 771 9.04 19.94 -15.45
CA ASN A 771 9.03 18.87 -16.44
C ASN A 771 10.25 17.96 -16.27
N ALA A 772 10.54 17.49 -15.05
CA ALA A 772 11.69 16.63 -14.70
C ALA A 772 13.07 17.18 -15.11
N GLN A 773 13.15 18.46 -15.46
CA GLN A 773 14.40 19.19 -15.65
C GLN A 773 14.62 20.12 -14.46
N SER A 774 15.88 20.47 -14.24
CA SER A 774 16.25 21.43 -13.22
C SER A 774 16.99 22.62 -13.81
N ILE A 775 16.68 23.80 -13.28
CA ILE A 775 17.38 25.05 -13.57
C ILE A 775 18.02 25.50 -12.27
N THR A 776 19.33 25.71 -12.27
CA THR A 776 20.02 26.25 -11.08
C THR A 776 19.59 27.68 -10.78
N HIS A 777 19.55 28.01 -9.49
CA HIS A 777 19.25 29.36 -9.02
C HIS A 777 20.30 29.83 -8.00
N ASP A 778 20.47 31.15 -7.88
CA ASP A 778 21.54 31.74 -7.07
C ASP A 778 21.19 31.98 -5.60
N PHE A 779 19.96 31.65 -5.17
CA PHE A 779 19.59 31.76 -3.76
C PHE A 779 20.45 30.88 -2.87
N PRO A 780 20.79 31.32 -1.64
CA PRO A 780 21.42 30.45 -0.67
C PRO A 780 20.52 29.26 -0.36
N ARG A 781 21.12 28.13 0.06
CA ARG A 781 20.34 26.99 0.55
C ARG A 781 19.41 27.43 1.67
N TRP A 782 18.15 27.01 1.61
CA TRP A 782 17.20 27.34 2.67
C TRP A 782 17.66 26.79 4.02
N GLN A 783 17.26 27.45 5.09
CA GLN A 783 17.54 27.04 6.46
C GLN A 783 16.23 26.87 7.20
N ALA A 784 16.26 26.19 8.34
CA ALA A 784 15.13 26.19 9.25
C ALA A 784 14.77 27.65 9.61
N GLY A 785 13.50 28.02 9.42
CA GLY A 785 12.98 29.38 9.58
C GLY A 785 13.05 30.28 8.35
N SER A 786 13.63 29.82 7.24
CA SER A 786 13.49 30.51 5.95
C SER A 786 12.02 30.58 5.53
N THR A 787 11.66 31.64 4.82
CA THR A 787 10.32 31.82 4.22
C THR A 787 10.46 31.80 2.70
N LEU A 788 9.84 30.81 2.06
CA LEU A 788 9.66 30.75 0.61
C LEU A 788 8.34 31.43 0.24
N GLY A 789 8.37 32.45 -0.60
CA GLY A 789 7.21 33.04 -1.23
C GLY A 789 7.00 32.46 -2.62
N CYS A 790 5.75 32.15 -2.96
CA CYS A 790 5.37 31.62 -4.26
C CYS A 790 4.32 32.52 -4.89
N LEU A 791 4.70 33.27 -5.93
CA LEU A 791 3.81 34.14 -6.70
C LEU A 791 3.45 33.48 -8.03
N LEU A 792 2.16 33.52 -8.39
CA LEU A 792 1.62 33.08 -9.67
C LEU A 792 0.74 34.18 -10.24
N ASP A 793 1.17 34.77 -11.33
CA ASP A 793 0.42 35.76 -12.10
C ASP A 793 -0.12 35.09 -13.37
N LEU A 794 -1.39 34.67 -13.33
CA LEU A 794 -2.04 33.99 -14.46
C LEU A 794 -2.35 34.96 -15.61
N ASP A 795 -2.54 36.24 -15.31
CA ASP A 795 -2.85 37.27 -16.32
C ASP A 795 -1.62 37.54 -17.20
N ASN A 796 -0.42 37.54 -16.61
CA ASN A 796 0.85 37.70 -17.32
C ASN A 796 1.58 36.38 -17.63
N GLN A 797 1.06 35.25 -17.16
CA GLN A 797 1.68 33.92 -17.26
C GLN A 797 3.10 33.90 -16.67
N GLU A 798 3.21 34.32 -15.40
CA GLU A 798 4.45 34.45 -14.66
C GLU A 798 4.41 33.68 -13.34
N ILE A 799 5.47 32.94 -13.04
CA ILE A 799 5.76 32.44 -11.70
C ILE A 799 7.01 33.16 -11.20
N VAL A 800 6.95 33.66 -9.96
CA VAL A 800 8.10 34.25 -9.27
C VAL A 800 8.21 33.59 -7.90
N PHE A 801 9.39 33.08 -7.58
CA PHE A 801 9.69 32.60 -6.24
C PHE A 801 10.43 33.68 -5.46
N SER A 802 10.31 33.69 -4.15
CA SER A 802 11.13 34.55 -3.29
C SER A 802 11.66 33.79 -2.09
N LEU A 803 12.90 34.01 -1.70
CA LEU A 803 13.46 33.42 -0.48
C LEU A 803 13.81 34.54 0.49
N ASN A 804 13.16 34.54 1.66
CA ASN A 804 13.29 35.59 2.68
C ASN A 804 13.04 37.00 2.12
N GLY A 805 12.06 37.12 1.23
CA GLY A 805 11.66 38.38 0.59
C GLY A 805 12.54 38.85 -0.57
N VAL A 806 13.56 38.09 -0.96
CA VAL A 806 14.35 38.34 -2.17
C VAL A 806 13.72 37.57 -3.33
N GLU A 807 13.25 38.27 -4.36
CA GLU A 807 12.58 37.67 -5.52
C GLU A 807 13.55 37.06 -6.54
N SER A 808 13.08 36.02 -7.23
CA SER A 808 13.79 35.36 -8.31
C SER A 808 13.58 36.09 -9.62
N LYS A 809 14.24 35.62 -10.68
CA LYS A 809 13.78 35.90 -12.05
C LYS A 809 12.39 35.31 -12.27
N VAL A 810 11.70 35.80 -13.31
CA VAL A 810 10.40 35.29 -13.74
C VAL A 810 10.57 33.95 -14.46
N PHE A 811 9.67 33.00 -14.18
CA PHE A 811 9.53 31.72 -14.84
C PHE A 811 8.23 31.67 -15.64
N LYS A 812 8.31 31.22 -16.89
CA LYS A 812 7.16 31.12 -17.83
C LYS A 812 7.00 29.72 -18.43
N GLN A 813 7.89 28.79 -18.10
CA GLN A 813 8.05 27.51 -18.80
C GLN A 813 6.79 26.64 -18.68
N VAL A 814 6.18 26.56 -17.50
CA VAL A 814 4.96 25.76 -17.26
C VAL A 814 3.79 26.20 -18.13
N PHE A 815 3.74 27.49 -18.50
CA PHE A 815 2.69 28.03 -19.34
C PHE A 815 2.74 27.58 -20.80
N ARG A 816 3.78 26.84 -21.20
CA ARG A 816 3.79 26.17 -22.51
C ARG A 816 2.77 25.04 -22.59
N SER A 817 2.47 24.40 -21.46
CA SER A 817 1.61 23.22 -21.38
C SER A 817 0.26 23.51 -20.71
N VAL A 818 0.21 24.40 -19.72
CA VAL A 818 -1.02 24.71 -18.98
C VAL A 818 -1.21 26.20 -18.78
N LYS A 819 -2.44 26.71 -18.88
CA LYS A 819 -2.73 28.15 -18.77
C LYS A 819 -3.41 28.58 -17.48
N GLU A 820 -4.10 27.67 -16.80
CA GLU A 820 -4.91 27.96 -15.61
C GLU A 820 -5.12 26.70 -14.77
N GLY A 821 -5.83 26.82 -13.64
CA GLY A 821 -6.23 25.67 -12.83
C GLY A 821 -5.15 25.19 -11.86
N PHE A 822 -4.30 26.08 -11.38
CA PHE A 822 -3.21 25.76 -10.47
C PHE A 822 -3.66 25.67 -9.02
N PHE A 823 -2.92 24.88 -8.25
CA PHE A 823 -2.98 24.75 -6.80
C PHE A 823 -1.58 25.05 -6.24
N ALA A 824 -1.54 25.56 -5.01
CA ALA A 824 -0.31 25.46 -4.23
C ALA A 824 -0.05 23.97 -3.93
N ALA A 825 1.19 23.53 -4.13
CA ALA A 825 1.55 22.13 -4.03
C ALA A 825 2.97 21.95 -3.47
N ALA A 826 3.23 20.78 -2.91
CA ALA A 826 4.55 20.43 -2.42
C ALA A 826 4.81 18.92 -2.44
N SER A 827 6.08 18.54 -2.60
CA SER A 827 6.61 17.19 -2.44
C SER A 827 7.74 17.15 -1.42
N PHE A 828 7.80 16.07 -0.64
CA PHE A 828 8.64 15.92 0.54
C PHE A 828 9.43 14.61 0.49
N MET A 829 10.75 14.71 0.61
CA MET A 829 11.57 13.55 0.92
C MET A 829 11.39 13.15 2.41
N SER A 830 11.93 12.01 2.80
CA SER A 830 11.94 11.56 4.20
C SER A 830 12.48 12.62 5.15
N PHE A 831 11.83 12.70 6.30
CA PHE A 831 12.11 13.58 7.44
C PHE A 831 11.98 15.08 7.14
N GLN A 832 11.24 15.45 6.09
CA GLN A 832 11.05 16.85 5.73
C GLN A 832 9.73 17.41 6.22
N GLN A 833 9.74 18.69 6.62
CA GLN A 833 8.60 19.39 7.21
C GLN A 833 8.59 20.87 6.84
N CYS A 834 7.40 21.40 6.57
CA CYS A 834 7.17 22.83 6.37
C CYS A 834 5.74 23.25 6.73
N ARG A 835 5.53 24.55 6.90
CA ARG A 835 4.21 25.16 7.19
C ARG A 835 3.81 26.16 6.12
N PHE A 836 2.58 26.04 5.63
CA PHE A 836 1.97 26.89 4.61
C PHE A 836 1.18 28.02 5.26
N ASN A 837 1.31 29.21 4.69
CA ASN A 837 0.48 30.36 4.98
C ASN A 837 -0.22 30.78 3.68
N PHE A 838 -1.51 30.45 3.57
CA PHE A 838 -2.36 30.79 2.44
C PHE A 838 -3.05 32.16 2.56
N GLY A 839 -2.70 32.94 3.60
CA GLY A 839 -3.30 34.25 3.89
C GLY A 839 -4.09 34.30 5.21
N ALA A 840 -4.21 33.17 5.93
CA ALA A 840 -4.88 33.14 7.25
C ALA A 840 -4.14 33.98 8.32
N THR A 841 -2.84 34.19 8.12
CA THR A 841 -2.03 35.12 8.92
C THR A 841 -1.29 36.08 7.98
N PRO A 842 -0.96 37.32 8.41
CA PRO A 842 -0.23 38.25 7.57
C PRO A 842 1.06 37.66 7.01
N PHE A 843 1.31 37.86 5.71
CA PHE A 843 2.56 37.45 5.08
C PHE A 843 3.75 38.19 5.69
N ARG A 844 4.85 37.47 5.88
CA ARG A 844 6.11 38.02 6.40
C ARG A 844 6.82 38.89 5.35
N PHE A 845 6.75 38.46 4.10
CA PHE A 845 7.36 39.10 2.94
C PHE A 845 6.35 39.24 1.80
N PRO A 846 5.31 40.08 1.93
CA PRO A 846 4.36 40.29 0.86
C PRO A 846 5.03 40.88 -0.41
N PRO A 847 4.60 40.52 -1.62
CA PRO A 847 5.15 41.06 -2.86
C PRO A 847 4.92 42.58 -2.92
N LYS A 848 5.99 43.37 -3.05
CA LYS A 848 5.91 44.85 -2.98
C LYS A 848 5.71 45.51 -4.34
N GLN A 849 6.06 44.83 -5.43
CA GLN A 849 6.12 45.40 -6.78
C GLN A 849 4.91 45.03 -7.65
N ARG A 850 3.97 44.23 -7.13
CA ARG A 850 2.77 43.77 -7.84
C ARG A 850 1.55 44.34 -7.12
N GLY A 851 0.67 45.01 -7.86
CA GLY A 851 -0.45 45.78 -7.29
C GLY A 851 -1.52 44.91 -6.63
N ASP A 852 -2.29 44.17 -7.44
CA ASP A 852 -3.45 43.39 -6.99
C ASP A 852 -3.10 41.90 -6.79
N VAL A 853 -2.33 41.62 -5.73
CA VAL A 853 -1.97 40.25 -5.35
C VAL A 853 -3.01 39.68 -4.38
N LYS A 854 -3.64 38.59 -4.79
CA LYS A 854 -4.63 37.85 -4.00
C LYS A 854 -3.94 36.81 -3.13
N ASN A 855 -4.47 36.61 -1.92
CA ASN A 855 -4.18 35.43 -1.12
C ASN A 855 -5.34 34.44 -1.26
N PHE A 856 -5.12 33.16 -0.96
CA PHE A 856 -6.14 32.14 -1.16
C PHE A 856 -7.24 32.25 -0.09
N ASN A 857 -6.87 32.62 1.14
CA ASN A 857 -7.75 32.57 2.30
C ASN A 857 -8.91 33.57 2.23
N ASP A 858 -8.75 34.69 1.51
CA ASP A 858 -9.79 35.69 1.28
C ASP A 858 -10.85 35.25 0.26
N PHE A 859 -10.53 34.27 -0.59
CA PHE A 859 -11.38 33.86 -1.73
C PHE A 859 -11.93 32.45 -1.60
N ALA A 860 -11.23 31.56 -0.91
CA ALA A 860 -11.69 30.19 -0.71
C ALA A 860 -12.73 30.10 0.40
N HIS A 861 -13.44 28.98 0.42
CA HIS A 861 -14.38 28.65 1.48
C HIS A 861 -14.30 27.14 1.75
N LEU A 862 -14.16 26.78 3.03
CA LEU A 862 -14.27 25.40 3.49
C LEU A 862 -15.43 25.29 4.47
N SER A 863 -16.29 24.29 4.25
CA SER A 863 -17.33 23.97 5.23
C SER A 863 -16.70 23.52 6.55
N PRO A 864 -17.37 23.65 7.71
CA PRO A 864 -16.86 23.14 8.97
C PRO A 864 -16.44 21.66 8.91
N HIS A 865 -17.12 20.86 8.09
CA HIS A 865 -16.79 19.45 7.86
C HIS A 865 -15.50 19.28 7.03
N ASP A 866 -15.33 20.05 5.95
CA ASP A 866 -14.13 19.98 5.11
C ASP A 866 -12.86 20.53 5.79
N LYS A 867 -13.03 21.27 6.89
CA LYS A 867 -11.91 21.75 7.72
C LYS A 867 -11.33 20.66 8.63
N ILE A 868 -11.99 19.50 8.78
CA ILE A 868 -11.57 18.46 9.72
C ILE A 868 -10.49 17.58 9.11
N VAL A 869 -9.29 17.62 9.70
CA VAL A 869 -8.22 16.64 9.45
C VAL A 869 -8.29 15.55 10.53
N LEU A 870 -8.88 14.41 10.18
CA LEU A 870 -9.08 13.30 11.12
C LEU A 870 -7.81 12.46 11.31
N PRO A 871 -7.55 11.96 12.54
CA PRO A 871 -6.61 10.86 12.76
C PRO A 871 -6.97 9.65 11.91
N ARG A 872 -5.97 8.94 11.40
CA ARG A 872 -6.14 7.88 10.39
C ARG A 872 -7.09 6.78 10.86
N HIS A 873 -6.96 6.31 12.10
CA HIS A 873 -7.84 5.25 12.62
C HIS A 873 -9.29 5.72 12.81
N ILE A 874 -9.53 6.99 13.15
CA ILE A 874 -10.88 7.56 13.21
C ILE A 874 -11.45 7.73 11.82
N PHE A 875 -10.65 8.20 10.86
CA PHE A 875 -11.08 8.30 9.47
C PHE A 875 -11.50 6.92 8.92
N LEU A 876 -10.68 5.89 9.15
CA LEU A 876 -11.00 4.51 8.77
C LEU A 876 -12.21 3.97 9.53
N ASP A 877 -12.32 4.21 10.84
CA ASP A 877 -13.48 3.81 11.65
C ASP A 877 -14.75 4.56 11.25
N GLN A 878 -14.69 5.83 10.86
CA GLN A 878 -15.83 6.57 10.32
C GLN A 878 -16.26 5.99 8.97
N LEU A 879 -15.33 5.63 8.08
CA LEU A 879 -15.66 4.89 6.87
C LEU A 879 -16.37 3.56 7.20
N ARG A 880 -15.96 2.85 8.28
CA ARG A 880 -16.59 1.63 8.78
C ARG A 880 -17.91 1.83 9.55
N ARG A 881 -18.12 3.00 10.16
CA ARG A 881 -19.32 3.33 10.96
C ARG A 881 -20.40 4.00 10.15
N LEU A 882 -20.04 4.76 9.12
CA LEU A 882 -20.99 5.18 8.08
C LEU A 882 -21.67 3.96 7.46
N SER A 883 -21.04 2.79 7.54
CA SER A 883 -21.59 1.49 7.18
C SER A 883 -22.74 1.05 8.09
N VAL A 884 -22.67 1.25 9.42
CA VAL A 884 -23.55 0.60 10.41
C VAL A 884 -24.48 1.61 11.09
N LYS A 885 -25.81 1.39 11.05
CA LYS A 885 -26.73 2.18 11.89
C LYS A 885 -26.50 1.83 13.36
N GLU A 886 -26.45 2.82 14.25
CA GLU A 886 -26.17 2.61 15.69
C GLU A 886 -27.16 1.65 16.38
N ASP A 887 -28.36 1.49 15.82
CA ASP A 887 -29.39 0.58 16.31
C ASP A 887 -29.42 -0.76 15.55
N SER A 888 -28.42 -1.08 14.72
CA SER A 888 -28.34 -2.35 13.98
C SER A 888 -28.00 -3.55 14.88
N CYS A 889 -28.53 -4.71 14.52
CA CYS A 889 -28.23 -6.00 15.09
C CYS A 889 -26.73 -6.31 15.01
N SER A 890 -26.08 -6.62 16.12
CA SER A 890 -24.66 -6.97 16.21
C SER A 890 -24.27 -8.26 15.47
N LEU A 891 -25.23 -9.03 14.96
CA LEU A 891 -24.97 -10.26 14.20
C LEU A 891 -25.09 -10.06 12.69
N CYS A 892 -26.21 -9.50 12.23
CA CYS A 892 -26.42 -9.30 10.79
C CYS A 892 -26.10 -7.88 10.33
N VAL A 893 -26.03 -6.92 11.26
CA VAL A 893 -25.75 -5.50 11.01
C VAL A 893 -26.79 -4.82 10.09
N ASP A 894 -27.86 -5.54 9.76
CA ASP A 894 -28.87 -5.21 8.74
C ASP A 894 -30.19 -4.71 9.38
N GLU A 895 -30.72 -5.47 10.33
CA GLU A 895 -32.01 -5.20 11.01
C GLU A 895 -31.81 -4.55 12.36
N LYS A 896 -32.80 -3.76 12.82
CA LYS A 896 -32.71 -3.08 14.13
C LYS A 896 -32.60 -4.08 15.28
N ALA A 897 -31.61 -3.88 16.16
CA ALA A 897 -31.46 -4.57 17.43
C ALA A 897 -32.66 -4.28 18.33
N THR A 898 -33.56 -5.24 18.43
CA THR A 898 -34.85 -5.12 19.09
C THR A 898 -35.10 -6.26 20.08
N VAL A 899 -34.10 -7.11 20.35
CA VAL A 899 -34.24 -8.31 21.18
C VAL A 899 -33.22 -8.33 22.31
N GLN A 900 -33.73 -8.64 23.51
CA GLN A 900 -32.95 -9.01 24.68
C GLN A 900 -33.04 -10.54 24.88
N ILE A 901 -31.89 -11.20 25.08
CA ILE A 901 -31.81 -12.65 25.32
C ILE A 901 -31.91 -12.95 26.82
N GLU A 902 -32.76 -13.89 27.24
CA GLU A 902 -32.87 -14.34 28.63
C GLU A 902 -32.22 -15.73 28.84
N PRO A 903 -31.57 -15.98 30.01
CA PRO A 903 -31.54 -15.15 31.22
C PRO A 903 -30.38 -14.13 31.27
N CYS A 904 -29.50 -14.10 30.27
CA CYS A 904 -28.24 -13.33 30.33
C CYS A 904 -28.42 -11.82 30.09
N LYS A 905 -29.60 -11.39 29.65
CA LYS A 905 -29.99 -9.99 29.37
C LYS A 905 -29.14 -9.27 28.33
N HIS A 906 -28.38 -10.00 27.51
CA HIS A 906 -27.61 -9.40 26.42
C HIS A 906 -28.55 -8.86 25.34
N ARG A 907 -28.27 -7.63 24.91
CA ARG A 907 -29.00 -6.88 23.88
C ARG A 907 -28.15 -6.76 22.61
N GLY A 908 -28.69 -6.06 21.61
CA GLY A 908 -27.99 -5.82 20.36
C GLY A 908 -28.38 -6.78 19.25
N PHE A 909 -29.48 -7.54 19.36
CA PHE A 909 -29.84 -8.53 18.34
C PHE A 909 -31.22 -8.25 17.73
N CYS A 910 -31.41 -8.58 16.45
CA CYS A 910 -32.74 -8.58 15.85
C CYS A 910 -33.41 -9.95 16.04
N SER A 911 -34.74 -9.97 15.98
CA SER A 911 -35.55 -11.19 16.14
C SER A 911 -35.15 -12.30 15.18
N LYS A 912 -34.84 -11.96 13.92
CA LYS A 912 -34.45 -12.93 12.89
C LYS A 912 -33.14 -13.65 13.21
N CYS A 913 -32.16 -12.96 13.80
CA CYS A 913 -30.87 -13.55 14.13
C CYS A 913 -30.95 -14.39 15.40
N VAL A 914 -31.66 -13.93 16.43
CA VAL A 914 -31.76 -14.68 17.69
C VAL A 914 -32.52 -16.00 17.51
N THR A 915 -33.54 -16.03 16.64
CA THR A 915 -34.30 -17.26 16.36
C THR A 915 -33.44 -18.39 15.75
N GLN A 916 -32.29 -18.04 15.16
CA GLN A 916 -31.37 -19.01 14.57
C GLN A 916 -30.30 -19.50 15.56
N LEU A 917 -30.31 -19.02 16.80
CA LEU A 917 -29.30 -19.30 17.80
C LEU A 917 -29.85 -20.15 18.94
N ARG A 918 -29.05 -21.14 19.34
CA ARG A 918 -29.33 -21.98 20.53
C ARG A 918 -28.62 -21.46 21.78
N PHE A 919 -27.53 -20.72 21.61
CA PHE A 919 -26.71 -20.16 22.69
C PHE A 919 -26.45 -18.67 22.43
N CYS A 920 -26.40 -17.87 23.50
CA CYS A 920 -26.12 -16.44 23.43
C CYS A 920 -24.72 -16.20 22.84
N PRO A 921 -24.54 -15.37 21.80
CA PRO A 921 -23.23 -15.13 21.19
C PRO A 921 -22.21 -14.51 22.16
N MET A 922 -22.70 -13.73 23.13
CA MET A 922 -21.85 -12.92 24.02
C MET A 922 -21.31 -13.73 25.19
N CYS A 923 -22.14 -14.57 25.80
CA CYS A 923 -21.76 -15.32 27.01
C CYS A 923 -21.82 -16.84 26.84
N ARG A 924 -22.24 -17.34 25.67
CA ARG A 924 -22.41 -18.75 25.34
C ARG A 924 -23.36 -19.53 26.26
N GLY A 925 -24.16 -18.83 27.07
CA GLY A 925 -25.25 -19.42 27.86
C GLY A 925 -26.42 -19.85 26.97
N GLU A 926 -27.17 -20.88 27.39
CA GLU A 926 -28.36 -21.35 26.66
C GLU A 926 -29.44 -20.26 26.60
N ILE A 927 -30.02 -20.06 25.41
CA ILE A 927 -31.11 -19.11 25.21
C ILE A 927 -32.41 -19.77 25.66
N LEU A 928 -32.98 -19.29 26.77
CA LEU A 928 -34.22 -19.84 27.31
C LEU A 928 -35.45 -19.08 26.82
N ASP A 929 -35.34 -17.77 26.62
CA ASP A 929 -36.41 -16.91 26.10
C ASP A 929 -35.82 -15.64 25.44
N THR A 930 -36.66 -14.92 24.70
CA THR A 930 -36.28 -13.67 24.02
C THR A 930 -37.36 -12.61 24.21
N ILE A 931 -36.97 -11.42 24.66
CA ILE A 931 -37.89 -10.30 24.88
C ILE A 931 -37.75 -9.30 23.73
N GLN A 932 -38.86 -9.03 23.04
CA GLN A 932 -38.93 -7.97 22.02
C GLN A 932 -39.02 -6.61 22.73
N GLU A 933 -38.00 -5.78 22.58
CA GLU A 933 -37.99 -4.41 23.06
C GLU A 933 -38.78 -3.53 22.09
N THR A 934 -39.98 -3.12 22.50
CA THR A 934 -40.69 -2.02 21.83
C THR A 934 -39.99 -0.73 22.21
N SER A 935 -39.58 0.04 21.20
CA SER A 935 -39.08 1.39 21.39
C SER A 935 -40.13 2.18 22.16
N SER A 936 -39.83 2.54 23.40
CA SER A 936 -40.56 3.58 24.11
C SER A 936 -40.21 4.89 23.41
N GLU A 937 -41.00 5.24 22.39
CA GLU A 937 -41.15 6.64 22.02
C GLU A 937 -41.84 7.32 23.22
N GLY A 938 -41.09 8.10 23.97
CA GLY A 938 -41.61 8.79 25.15
C GLY A 938 -40.64 9.78 25.78
N VAL A 939 -40.89 11.05 25.45
CA VAL A 939 -40.53 12.32 26.14
C VAL A 939 -39.23 13.00 25.75
#